data_AF-A0A358AP58-F1
#
_entry.id   AF-A0A358AP58-F1
#
_cell.length_a   1.000
_cell.length_b   1.000
_cell.length_c   1.000
_cell.angle_alpha   90.00
_cell.angle_beta   90.00
_cell.angle_gamma   90.00
#
_symmetry.space_group_name_H-M   'P 1'
#
loop_
_entity.id
_entity.type
_entity.pdbx_description
1 polymer ?
#
loop_
_entity_poly.entity_id
_entity_poly.type
_entity_poly.pdbx_seq_one_letter_code
_entity_poly.pdbx_strand_id
1 'polypeptide(L)'
;MGLISSFRNLRKVLKRLKRTKMERVKSILQDYGLRELLRRVADKMKHGDAMSLYGRNYIIINESYLAASASLKPFACEREIRFSLAPQAFNISKIEVLTCNSAHKEDAKITLRINDMEGNPLGIYVASNIADYGYTMFDFFPVPVAARMPIQIVLTSDTPGCGVLVNRKKAKRGFTVEGGGSVACKVYTRLDMLYAHWLKNNTPTERELTAQREHPFAYRPKISIIVPLFNTPEQYFREMADSVRAQTYTNWELCLADGSTEENCLAAIAAEYDDERIRYQKLGANEGISGNSNRGIAMATGAYIALLDHDDTLAPQALYSFVVLLNEDAAYDFLYSDEDKVSMDGTRYFDPFFKPDYSPDTLMAFNYITHFTLIKKSLLDEVGWFDGAYNGAQDYDLFLRATERARKVGHIDDILYHWRIAETSTAYSAETKGYTDAAGSAALCAAIKRRGLHAHVQPGALPNYYNVAYDIPNPAPGVSIIIPNHNEKRTLKKCVDSILAKSTYPNYEILIVENNSTDPSVFKYYHKLGQNPRVRILTWNKPFNFSAINNYAAGEAKNPLLLFLNNDMTVISADWMEQMAMHALRPEVGAVGAKLYYPDDTLQHGGIVLRVGGVAGHSHKFTSRDEVGAFARLKLVHNVIGVTAACLMTRKEVFQEAGCFDEQFVLAYNDVDLCLKINQLGYLVLWTPFAELYHFESKTRGYEQSPEQLARFAGERQKWYAKWHAIYPFDPYYNRNLTHTREDYSVDPGKKGASLRKVIEADGFL
;
A
#
# COMPACT_ATOMS: atom_id res chain seq x y z
N MET A 1 -23.09 -30.53 -20.57
CA MET A 1 -22.72 -31.74 -19.79
C MET A 1 -21.53 -31.55 -18.82
N GLY A 2 -21.04 -30.32 -18.55
CA GLY A 2 -19.93 -30.08 -17.60
C GLY A 2 -20.32 -29.88 -16.12
N LEU A 3 -21.60 -29.95 -15.76
CA LEU A 3 -22.09 -29.68 -14.39
C LEU A 3 -22.24 -30.94 -13.51
N ILE A 4 -22.14 -32.15 -14.09
CA ILE A 4 -22.41 -33.41 -13.37
C ILE A 4 -21.16 -33.92 -12.62
N SER A 5 -19.94 -33.52 -13.00
CA SER A 5 -18.70 -33.91 -12.30
C SER A 5 -18.55 -33.21 -10.93
N SER A 6 -19.05 -31.99 -10.79
CA SER A 6 -18.94 -31.19 -9.55
C SER A 6 -19.82 -31.73 -8.40
N PHE A 7 -20.97 -32.34 -8.69
CA PHE A 7 -21.86 -32.88 -7.67
C PHE A 7 -21.37 -34.20 -7.05
N ARG A 8 -20.58 -35.00 -7.78
CA ARG A 8 -20.06 -36.30 -7.28
C ARG A 8 -19.04 -36.11 -6.15
N ASN A 9 -18.26 -35.03 -6.20
CA ASN A 9 -17.29 -34.69 -5.16
C ASN A 9 -17.98 -34.13 -3.91
N LEU A 10 -19.01 -33.29 -4.07
CA LEU A 10 -19.74 -32.71 -2.95
C LEU A 10 -20.44 -33.76 -2.07
N ARG A 11 -21.04 -34.79 -2.70
CA ARG A 11 -21.70 -35.90 -1.99
C ARG A 11 -20.72 -36.78 -1.20
N LYS A 12 -19.47 -36.95 -1.70
CA LYS A 12 -18.39 -37.67 -0.99
C LYS A 12 -17.83 -36.87 0.18
N VAL A 13 -17.68 -35.54 0.01
CA VAL A 13 -17.24 -34.63 1.07
C VAL A 13 -18.29 -34.59 2.19
N LEU A 14 -19.57 -34.49 1.86
CA LEU A 14 -20.67 -34.52 2.83
C LEU A 14 -20.74 -35.84 3.62
N LYS A 15 -20.48 -36.99 2.98
CA LYS A 15 -20.43 -38.31 3.66
C LYS A 15 -19.26 -38.47 4.65
N ARG A 16 -18.19 -37.67 4.54
CA ARG A 16 -16.99 -37.74 5.39
C ARG A 16 -17.02 -36.76 6.58
N LEU A 17 -18.03 -35.91 6.69
CA LEU A 17 -18.12 -34.92 7.76
C LEU A 17 -18.77 -35.50 9.03
N LYS A 18 -18.07 -35.38 10.17
CA LYS A 18 -18.58 -35.74 11.50
C LYS A 18 -19.81 -34.88 11.86
N ARG A 19 -20.70 -35.37 12.74
CA ARG A 19 -21.98 -34.74 13.13
C ARG A 19 -21.89 -33.26 13.52
N THR A 20 -20.85 -32.86 14.26
CA THR A 20 -20.58 -31.45 14.63
C THR A 20 -20.20 -30.55 13.45
N LYS A 21 -19.56 -31.10 12.42
CA LYS A 21 -19.25 -30.37 11.18
C LYS A 21 -20.49 -30.21 10.31
N MET A 22 -21.48 -31.11 10.43
CA MET A 22 -22.74 -30.99 9.70
C MET A 22 -23.64 -29.89 10.24
N GLU A 23 -23.73 -29.70 11.56
CA GLU A 23 -24.43 -28.55 12.16
C GLU A 23 -23.82 -27.22 11.70
N ARG A 24 -22.48 -27.14 11.59
CA ARG A 24 -21.80 -25.94 11.09
C ARG A 24 -22.08 -25.67 9.61
N VAL A 25 -22.15 -26.69 8.77
CA VAL A 25 -22.56 -26.54 7.36
C VAL A 25 -24.03 -26.13 7.25
N LYS A 26 -24.88 -26.61 8.16
CA LYS A 26 -26.31 -26.27 8.23
C LYS A 26 -26.52 -24.82 8.64
N SER A 27 -25.79 -24.33 9.66
CA SER A 27 -25.73 -22.90 10.01
C SER A 27 -25.20 -22.06 8.85
N ILE A 28 -24.12 -22.47 8.18
CA ILE A 28 -23.59 -21.70 7.05
C ILE A 28 -24.61 -21.59 5.90
N LEU A 29 -25.36 -22.67 5.62
CA LEU A 29 -26.43 -22.67 4.64
C LEU A 29 -27.64 -21.82 5.05
N GLN A 30 -27.99 -21.81 6.34
CA GLN A 30 -29.09 -21.01 6.88
C GLN A 30 -28.75 -19.52 6.97
N ASP A 31 -27.52 -19.19 7.37
CA ASP A 31 -27.08 -17.83 7.68
C ASP A 31 -26.47 -17.11 6.45
N TYR A 32 -25.84 -17.85 5.53
CA TYR A 32 -25.05 -17.25 4.43
C TYR A 32 -25.32 -17.85 3.04
N GLY A 33 -26.15 -18.89 2.93
CA GLY A 33 -26.59 -19.47 1.67
C GLY A 33 -25.57 -20.33 0.92
N LEU A 34 -26.04 -21.02 -0.14
CA LEU A 34 -25.28 -22.03 -0.88
C LEU A 34 -24.04 -21.45 -1.58
N ARG A 35 -24.10 -20.19 -2.01
CA ARG A 35 -23.01 -19.51 -2.73
C ARG A 35 -21.80 -19.25 -1.82
N GLU A 36 -22.03 -18.86 -0.57
CA GLU A 36 -20.97 -18.66 0.43
C GLU A 36 -20.40 -19.98 0.93
N LEU A 37 -21.23 -21.03 1.06
CA LEU A 37 -20.73 -22.38 1.32
C LEU A 37 -19.79 -22.84 0.20
N LEU A 38 -20.17 -22.65 -1.06
CA LEU A 38 -19.35 -23.05 -2.21
C LEU A 38 -18.07 -22.20 -2.32
N ARG A 39 -18.12 -20.90 -2.01
CA ARG A 39 -16.92 -20.04 -1.92
C ARG A 39 -15.97 -20.53 -0.84
N ARG A 40 -16.45 -20.76 0.38
CA ARG A 40 -15.63 -21.27 1.50
C ARG A 40 -15.13 -22.68 1.28
N VAL A 41 -15.88 -23.53 0.58
CA VAL A 41 -15.43 -24.87 0.16
C VAL A 41 -14.37 -24.75 -0.92
N ALA A 42 -14.52 -23.85 -1.90
CA ALA A 42 -13.50 -23.57 -2.91
C ALA A 42 -12.23 -22.98 -2.30
N ASP A 43 -12.34 -22.09 -1.32
CA ASP A 43 -11.19 -21.58 -0.54
C ASP A 43 -10.55 -22.71 0.28
N LYS A 44 -11.35 -23.60 0.88
CA LYS A 44 -10.81 -24.80 1.55
C LYS A 44 -10.16 -25.79 0.58
N MET A 45 -10.63 -25.90 -0.66
CA MET A 45 -10.04 -26.74 -1.71
C MET A 45 -8.80 -26.08 -2.33
N LYS A 46 -8.67 -24.75 -2.30
CA LYS A 46 -7.40 -24.04 -2.57
C LYS A 46 -6.36 -24.32 -1.48
N HIS A 47 -6.80 -24.57 -0.24
CA HIS A 47 -5.94 -24.85 0.91
C HIS A 47 -5.88 -26.33 1.32
N GLY A 48 -6.52 -27.24 0.59
CA GLY A 48 -6.61 -28.66 0.92
C GLY A 48 -6.72 -29.50 -0.33
N ASP A 49 -5.76 -30.40 -0.52
CA ASP A 49 -5.40 -31.18 -1.73
C ASP A 49 -4.49 -30.46 -2.74
N ALA A 50 -3.70 -29.50 -2.27
CA ALA A 50 -2.54 -28.94 -2.98
C ALA A 50 -1.24 -29.77 -2.74
N MET A 51 -1.32 -31.00 -2.24
CA MET A 51 -0.17 -31.84 -1.86
C MET A 51 0.48 -32.58 -3.04
N SER A 52 0.71 -31.92 -4.18
CA SER A 52 1.63 -32.47 -5.21
C SER A 52 2.40 -31.45 -6.06
N LEU A 53 2.24 -30.14 -5.82
CA LEU A 53 2.96 -29.08 -6.57
C LEU A 53 3.71 -28.06 -5.69
N TYR A 54 3.76 -28.25 -4.37
CA TYR A 54 4.22 -27.22 -3.40
C TYR A 54 5.66 -27.37 -2.91
N GLY A 55 6.47 -28.26 -3.49
CA GLY A 55 7.83 -28.54 -3.02
C GLY A 55 8.92 -27.53 -3.42
N ARG A 56 8.62 -26.47 -4.20
CA ARG A 56 9.65 -25.56 -4.78
C ARG A 56 9.34 -24.05 -4.65
N ASN A 57 8.46 -23.62 -3.73
CA ASN A 57 7.96 -22.23 -3.69
C ASN A 57 8.46 -21.39 -2.51
N TYR A 58 9.48 -21.88 -1.80
CA TYR A 58 10.09 -21.16 -0.68
C TYR A 58 11.58 -20.98 -0.92
N ILE A 59 12.10 -19.80 -0.60
CA ILE A 59 13.53 -19.51 -0.62
C ILE A 59 13.99 -19.29 0.80
N ILE A 60 15.11 -19.91 1.16
CA ILE A 60 15.77 -19.71 2.44
C ILE A 60 16.44 -18.35 2.39
N ILE A 61 16.01 -17.46 3.27
CA ILE A 61 16.50 -16.07 3.34
C ILE A 61 17.52 -15.89 4.44
N ASN A 62 17.51 -16.80 5.41
CA ASN A 62 18.47 -16.85 6.49
C ASN A 62 18.51 -18.28 7.03
N GLU A 63 19.70 -18.83 7.26
CA GLU A 63 19.83 -20.17 7.83
C GLU A 63 21.00 -20.37 8.80
N SER A 64 20.69 -21.16 9.82
CA SER A 64 21.61 -21.77 10.76
C SER A 64 21.44 -23.28 10.72
N TYR A 65 22.44 -23.98 10.15
CA TYR A 65 22.39 -25.43 9.97
C TYR A 65 23.31 -26.19 10.93
N LEU A 66 22.93 -27.45 11.17
CA LEU A 66 23.77 -28.50 11.74
C LEU A 66 24.09 -29.50 10.64
N ALA A 67 25.36 -29.61 10.21
CA ALA A 67 25.76 -30.62 9.23
C ALA A 67 25.23 -32.00 9.62
N ALA A 68 24.74 -32.78 8.64
CA ALA A 68 24.14 -34.10 8.88
C ALA A 68 25.07 -35.11 9.60
N SER A 69 26.37 -34.79 9.72
CA SER A 69 27.39 -35.56 10.43
C SER A 69 27.73 -35.05 11.84
N ALA A 70 27.13 -33.95 12.31
CA ALA A 70 27.41 -33.39 13.63
C ALA A 70 26.58 -34.09 14.72
N SER A 71 27.23 -34.62 15.77
CA SER A 71 26.52 -35.18 16.92
C SER A 71 25.67 -34.08 17.59
N LEU A 72 24.38 -34.32 17.83
CA LEU A 72 23.46 -33.40 18.52
C LEU A 72 23.72 -33.26 20.04
N LYS A 73 24.77 -33.91 20.56
CA LYS A 73 25.19 -33.89 21.97
C LYS A 73 25.45 -32.49 22.59
N PRO A 74 25.80 -31.40 21.87
CA PRO A 74 25.98 -30.09 22.50
C PRO A 74 24.70 -29.24 22.59
N PHE A 75 23.53 -29.76 22.21
CA PHE A 75 22.27 -28.99 22.23
C PHE A 75 21.45 -29.28 23.49
N ALA A 76 21.03 -28.22 24.18
CA ALA A 76 20.07 -28.29 25.28
C ALA A 76 18.66 -28.06 24.75
N CYS A 77 17.69 -28.83 25.25
CA CYS A 77 16.27 -28.59 24.97
C CYS A 77 15.74 -27.53 25.94
N GLU A 78 15.30 -26.39 25.40
CA GLU A 78 14.81 -25.26 26.18
C GLU A 78 13.36 -24.93 25.83
N ARG A 79 12.57 -24.61 26.87
CA ARG A 79 11.12 -24.38 26.74
C ARG A 79 10.78 -22.96 26.31
N GLU A 80 11.69 -22.01 26.50
CA GLU A 80 11.53 -20.64 26.04
C GLU A 80 12.86 -20.16 25.47
N ILE A 81 12.82 -19.63 24.25
CA ILE A 81 13.99 -19.00 23.65
C ILE A 81 13.58 -17.70 22.95
N ARG A 82 14.53 -16.78 22.91
CA ARG A 82 14.39 -15.49 22.24
C ARG A 82 15.62 -15.25 21.39
N PHE A 83 15.42 -14.89 20.13
CA PHE A 83 16.48 -14.42 19.26
C PHE A 83 15.94 -13.37 18.30
N SER A 84 16.83 -12.48 17.85
CA SER A 84 16.47 -11.44 16.91
C SER A 84 16.88 -11.85 15.50
N LEU A 85 16.05 -11.58 14.52
CA LEU A 85 16.37 -11.69 13.11
C LEU A 85 16.60 -10.28 12.56
N ALA A 86 17.78 -10.02 12.00
CA ALA A 86 18.05 -8.82 11.24
C ALA A 86 17.40 -8.93 9.85
N PRO A 87 16.83 -7.85 9.31
CA PRO A 87 15.94 -7.94 8.16
C PRO A 87 16.72 -8.07 6.85
N GLN A 88 17.18 -9.25 6.41
CA GLN A 88 17.70 -9.44 5.03
C GLN A 88 16.59 -9.51 3.96
N ALA A 89 15.52 -8.71 4.17
CA ALA A 89 14.45 -8.37 3.24
C ALA A 89 13.62 -9.52 2.69
N PHE A 90 12.71 -10.14 3.46
CA PHE A 90 11.57 -10.80 2.82
C PHE A 90 10.32 -10.92 3.70
N ASN A 91 9.18 -10.95 3.01
CA ASN A 91 7.87 -11.48 3.41
C ASN A 91 7.97 -12.87 4.08
N ILE A 92 8.45 -12.93 5.33
CA ILE A 92 8.61 -14.19 6.07
C ILE A 92 7.25 -14.86 6.10
N SER A 93 7.18 -16.01 5.45
CA SER A 93 5.97 -16.82 5.36
C SER A 93 6.18 -18.19 5.98
N LYS A 94 7.42 -18.56 6.30
CA LYS A 94 7.71 -19.84 6.91
C LYS A 94 9.01 -19.79 7.73
N ILE A 95 9.01 -20.47 8.86
CA ILE A 95 10.18 -20.70 9.73
C ILE A 95 10.26 -22.19 10.06
N GLU A 96 11.45 -22.79 9.94
CA GLU A 96 11.74 -24.12 10.44
C GLU A 96 12.77 -24.03 11.57
N VAL A 97 12.49 -24.63 12.72
CA VAL A 97 13.38 -24.61 13.88
C VAL A 97 13.64 -26.03 14.35
N LEU A 98 14.88 -26.32 14.74
CA LEU A 98 15.23 -27.61 15.30
C LEU A 98 14.65 -27.77 16.72
N THR A 99 13.80 -28.76 16.90
CA THR A 99 13.06 -28.99 18.15
C THR A 99 13.34 -30.37 18.73
N CYS A 100 12.90 -30.56 19.97
CA CYS A 100 12.91 -31.82 20.67
C CYS A 100 11.51 -32.08 21.27
N ASN A 101 11.08 -33.34 21.24
CA ASN A 101 9.88 -33.85 21.88
C ASN A 101 10.20 -35.21 22.50
N SER A 102 11.13 -35.20 23.46
CA SER A 102 11.69 -36.42 24.07
C SER A 102 10.66 -37.24 24.85
N ALA A 103 9.51 -36.64 25.17
CA ALA A 103 8.40 -37.31 25.84
C ALA A 103 7.39 -37.94 24.86
N HIS A 104 7.60 -37.79 23.54
CA HIS A 104 6.72 -38.25 22.46
C HIS A 104 5.23 -37.92 22.70
N LYS A 105 4.96 -36.73 23.23
CA LYS A 105 3.59 -36.30 23.52
C LYS A 105 2.91 -35.84 22.24
N GLU A 106 1.80 -36.48 21.89
CA GLU A 106 1.01 -36.16 20.69
C GLU A 106 0.31 -34.80 20.76
N ASP A 107 0.12 -34.26 21.97
CA ASP A 107 -0.54 -32.97 22.23
C ASP A 107 0.45 -31.81 22.46
N ALA A 108 1.76 -32.06 22.33
CA ALA A 108 2.80 -31.07 22.53
C ALA A 108 2.67 -29.90 21.56
N LYS A 109 2.88 -28.67 22.06
CA LYS A 109 2.79 -27.44 21.25
C LYS A 109 3.98 -26.54 21.48
N ILE A 110 4.42 -25.90 20.40
CA ILE A 110 5.33 -24.77 20.45
C ILE A 110 4.62 -23.58 19.83
N THR A 111 4.61 -22.47 20.55
CA THR A 111 4.09 -21.18 20.07
C THR A 111 5.27 -20.34 19.60
N LEU A 112 5.22 -19.88 18.35
CA LEU A 112 6.11 -18.90 17.77
C LEU A 112 5.40 -17.54 17.80
N ARG A 113 5.97 -16.56 18.51
CA ARG A 113 5.58 -15.16 18.42
C ARG A 113 6.65 -14.40 17.66
N ILE A 114 6.18 -13.55 16.75
CA ILE A 114 7.00 -12.57 16.04
C ILE A 114 6.63 -11.24 16.64
N ASN A 115 7.60 -10.54 17.22
CA ASN A 115 7.41 -9.22 17.78
C ASN A 115 8.31 -8.22 17.05
N ASP A 116 7.97 -6.94 17.10
CA ASP A 116 8.94 -5.88 16.82
C ASP A 116 10.00 -5.80 17.96
N MET A 117 10.95 -4.88 17.84
CA MET A 117 11.99 -4.70 18.86
C MET A 117 11.48 -4.01 20.15
N GLU A 118 10.29 -3.42 20.11
CA GLU A 118 9.63 -2.81 21.28
C GLU A 118 8.80 -3.84 22.06
N GLY A 119 8.62 -5.04 21.51
CA GLY A 119 7.88 -6.15 22.11
C GLY A 119 6.42 -6.24 21.67
N ASN A 120 5.97 -5.42 20.72
CA ASN A 120 4.61 -5.51 20.21
C ASN A 120 4.48 -6.73 19.26
N PRO A 121 3.41 -7.53 19.38
CA PRO A 121 3.23 -8.73 18.57
C PRO A 121 2.86 -8.37 17.13
N LEU A 122 3.67 -8.85 16.18
CA LEU A 122 3.43 -8.81 14.73
C LEU A 122 2.71 -10.08 14.23
N GLY A 123 2.81 -11.20 14.96
CA GLY A 123 2.13 -12.44 14.63
C GLY A 123 2.34 -13.53 15.69
N ILE A 124 1.36 -14.42 15.86
CA ILE A 124 1.41 -15.55 16.80
C ILE A 124 0.96 -16.82 16.08
N TYR A 125 1.81 -17.85 16.12
CA TYR A 125 1.62 -19.10 15.39
C TYR A 125 1.90 -20.29 16.30
N VAL A 126 1.19 -21.39 16.11
CA VAL A 126 1.30 -22.59 16.96
C VAL A 126 1.52 -23.81 16.09
N ALA A 127 2.57 -24.59 16.38
CA ALA A 127 2.80 -25.90 15.80
C ALA A 127 2.37 -26.98 16.81
N SER A 128 1.69 -28.03 16.33
CA SER A 128 1.26 -29.18 17.15
C SER A 128 1.95 -30.50 16.78
N ASN A 129 2.67 -30.54 15.66
CA ASN A 129 3.43 -31.71 15.22
C ASN A 129 4.92 -31.46 15.46
N ILE A 130 5.33 -31.52 16.73
CA ILE A 130 6.71 -31.18 17.10
C ILE A 130 7.64 -32.34 16.79
N ALA A 131 8.62 -32.09 15.91
CA ALA A 131 9.67 -33.05 15.58
C ALA A 131 10.58 -33.29 16.78
N ASP A 132 10.93 -34.56 17.01
CA ASP A 132 11.94 -34.95 17.99
C ASP A 132 13.32 -35.03 17.32
N TYR A 133 14.26 -34.20 17.77
CA TYR A 133 15.58 -34.02 17.16
C TYR A 133 15.52 -33.75 15.64
N GLY A 134 14.52 -32.98 15.22
CA GLY A 134 14.24 -32.64 13.82
C GLY A 134 13.68 -31.24 13.68
N TYR A 135 13.51 -30.77 12.44
CA TYR A 135 12.95 -29.44 12.17
C TYR A 135 11.43 -29.44 12.28
N THR A 136 10.89 -28.62 13.18
CA THR A 136 9.47 -28.28 13.24
C THR A 136 9.20 -27.06 12.39
N MET A 137 8.13 -27.12 11.61
CA MET A 137 7.74 -26.09 10.65
C MET A 137 6.61 -25.20 11.20
N PHE A 138 6.77 -23.89 11.00
CA PHE A 138 5.77 -22.85 11.18
C PHE A 138 5.53 -22.20 9.82
N ASP A 139 4.33 -22.35 9.26
CA ASP A 139 3.94 -21.78 7.96
C ASP A 139 2.81 -20.77 8.21
N PHE A 140 2.92 -19.59 7.61
CA PHE A 140 2.04 -18.46 7.86
C PHE A 140 1.94 -17.50 6.66
N PHE A 141 0.88 -16.68 6.65
CA PHE A 141 0.80 -15.59 5.69
C PHE A 141 2.00 -14.64 5.90
N PRO A 142 2.61 -14.14 4.81
CA PRO A 142 3.69 -13.17 4.90
C PRO A 142 3.43 -12.12 5.96
N VAL A 143 4.36 -11.93 6.89
CA VAL A 143 4.29 -10.83 7.85
C VAL A 143 4.77 -9.56 7.12
N PRO A 144 3.89 -8.63 6.71
CA PRO A 144 4.26 -7.52 5.83
C PRO A 144 5.19 -6.52 6.52
N VAL A 145 5.17 -6.51 7.86
CA VAL A 145 5.94 -5.59 8.72
C VAL A 145 7.41 -6.03 8.89
N ALA A 146 7.72 -7.31 8.64
CA ALA A 146 9.09 -7.83 8.72
C ALA A 146 10.02 -7.26 7.62
N ALA A 147 9.46 -6.53 6.65
CA ALA A 147 10.19 -5.99 5.52
C ALA A 147 11.16 -4.84 5.84
N ARG A 148 11.11 -4.24 7.05
CA ARG A 148 11.82 -2.95 7.31
C ARG A 148 12.46 -2.79 8.71
N MET A 149 12.28 -3.74 9.62
CA MET A 149 12.85 -3.66 10.98
C MET A 149 13.33 -5.01 11.50
N PRO A 150 14.36 -5.05 12.38
CA PRO A 150 14.67 -6.25 13.13
C PRO A 150 13.43 -6.73 13.88
N ILE A 151 13.24 -8.04 13.94
CA ILE A 151 12.13 -8.67 14.64
C ILE A 151 12.67 -9.59 15.73
N GLN A 152 11.93 -9.71 16.82
CA GLN A 152 12.20 -10.67 17.87
C GLN A 152 11.34 -11.92 17.65
N ILE A 153 11.98 -13.07 17.54
CA ILE A 153 11.32 -14.37 17.54
C ILE A 153 11.32 -14.91 18.97
N VAL A 154 10.14 -15.19 19.49
CA VAL A 154 9.94 -15.81 20.80
C VAL A 154 9.27 -17.16 20.60
N LEU A 155 9.94 -18.24 20.98
CA LEU A 155 9.40 -19.60 20.91
C LEU A 155 9.16 -20.13 22.32
N THR A 156 7.93 -20.55 22.61
CA THR A 156 7.54 -21.06 23.94
C THR A 156 6.83 -22.41 23.85
N SER A 157 7.21 -23.34 24.72
CA SER A 157 6.59 -24.65 24.93
C SER A 157 6.01 -24.76 26.35
N ASP A 158 4.72 -25.03 26.43
CA ASP A 158 4.02 -25.34 27.69
C ASP A 158 4.20 -26.80 28.12
N THR A 159 4.80 -27.63 27.27
CA THR A 159 4.84 -29.09 27.42
C THR A 159 6.20 -29.56 27.95
N PRO A 160 6.26 -30.23 29.13
CA PRO A 160 7.51 -30.77 29.67
C PRO A 160 8.16 -31.80 28.72
N GLY A 161 9.47 -31.68 28.49
CA GLY A 161 10.21 -32.52 27.54
C GLY A 161 10.08 -32.09 26.07
N CYS A 162 9.37 -30.99 25.80
CA CYS A 162 9.25 -30.40 24.47
C CYS A 162 9.82 -28.98 24.45
N GLY A 163 10.61 -28.65 23.43
CA GLY A 163 11.28 -27.36 23.34
C GLY A 163 12.13 -27.18 22.10
N VAL A 164 12.88 -26.09 22.05
CA VAL A 164 13.82 -25.78 20.97
C VAL A 164 15.23 -26.24 21.38
N LEU A 165 15.96 -26.82 20.42
CA LEU A 165 17.34 -27.23 20.65
C LEU A 165 18.29 -26.03 20.47
N VAL A 166 19.05 -25.72 21.53
CA VAL A 166 19.98 -24.58 21.61
C VAL A 166 21.42 -25.03 21.83
N ASN A 167 22.36 -24.53 21.04
CA ASN A 167 23.79 -24.73 21.27
C ASN A 167 24.39 -23.55 22.05
N ARG A 168 24.57 -23.72 23.36
CA ARG A 168 25.13 -22.68 24.24
C ARG A 168 26.64 -22.47 24.09
N LYS A 169 27.34 -23.33 23.35
CA LYS A 169 28.82 -23.24 23.18
C LYS A 169 29.25 -22.52 21.93
N LYS A 170 28.34 -22.25 20.99
CA LYS A 170 28.67 -21.65 19.69
C LYS A 170 27.69 -20.52 19.38
N ALA A 171 28.20 -19.32 19.17
CA ALA A 171 27.44 -18.22 18.61
C ALA A 171 27.43 -18.31 17.07
N LYS A 172 26.34 -17.85 16.43
CA LYS A 172 26.25 -17.72 14.98
C LYS A 172 25.61 -16.37 14.67
N ARG A 173 26.25 -15.59 13.80
CA ARG A 173 25.75 -14.28 13.35
C ARG A 173 24.30 -14.42 12.85
N GLY A 174 23.39 -13.59 13.35
CA GLY A 174 21.96 -13.58 12.98
C GLY A 174 21.06 -14.61 13.69
N PHE A 175 21.61 -15.53 14.49
CA PHE A 175 20.83 -16.56 15.22
C PHE A 175 21.28 -16.71 16.67
N THR A 176 21.92 -15.68 17.23
CA THR A 176 22.31 -15.65 18.63
C THR A 176 21.05 -15.52 19.49
N VAL A 177 20.90 -16.44 20.45
CA VAL A 177 19.81 -16.39 21.44
C VAL A 177 20.20 -15.56 22.65
N GLU A 178 19.21 -15.00 23.32
CA GLU A 178 19.37 -14.35 24.62
C GLU A 178 20.02 -15.32 25.63
N GLY A 179 20.98 -14.82 26.42
CA GLY A 179 21.82 -15.63 27.30
C GLY A 179 22.98 -16.38 26.62
N GLY A 180 23.23 -16.13 25.32
CA GLY A 180 24.39 -16.63 24.59
C GLY A 180 24.20 -18.01 23.95
N GLY A 181 24.90 -18.29 22.84
CA GLY A 181 24.73 -19.50 22.04
C GLY A 181 23.99 -19.25 20.71
N SER A 182 23.50 -20.30 20.07
CA SER A 182 22.76 -20.21 18.81
C SER A 182 21.71 -21.31 18.64
N VAL A 183 20.76 -21.06 17.75
CA VAL A 183 19.75 -22.05 17.31
C VAL A 183 19.98 -22.48 15.88
N ALA A 184 19.57 -23.69 15.55
CA ALA A 184 19.46 -24.15 14.17
C ALA A 184 18.05 -23.83 13.65
N CYS A 185 17.98 -22.98 12.63
CA CYS A 185 16.76 -22.38 12.13
C CYS A 185 16.90 -22.06 10.64
N LYS A 186 15.81 -22.20 9.89
CA LYS A 186 15.71 -21.74 8.50
C LYS A 186 14.51 -20.81 8.39
N VAL A 187 14.73 -19.64 7.83
CA VAL A 187 13.68 -18.65 7.58
C VAL A 187 13.42 -18.62 6.10
N TYR A 188 12.15 -18.62 5.71
CA TYR A 188 11.73 -18.73 4.33
C TYR A 188 10.82 -17.57 3.92
N THR A 189 11.01 -17.11 2.69
CA THR A 189 10.03 -16.32 1.95
C THR A 189 9.32 -17.17 0.93
N ARG A 190 8.09 -16.80 0.60
CA ARG A 190 7.40 -17.32 -0.57
C ARG A 190 7.94 -16.65 -1.84
N LEU A 191 8.14 -17.43 -2.91
CA LEU A 191 8.24 -16.88 -4.26
C LEU A 191 6.87 -16.33 -4.66
N ASP A 192 6.80 -15.04 -4.97
CA ASP A 192 5.59 -14.47 -5.56
C ASP A 192 5.48 -14.93 -7.02
N MET A 193 4.77 -16.04 -7.21
CA MET A 193 4.50 -16.61 -8.52
C MET A 193 3.67 -15.68 -9.41
N LEU A 194 2.89 -14.75 -8.84
CA LEU A 194 2.15 -13.77 -9.63
C LEU A 194 3.13 -12.76 -10.22
N TYR A 195 4.07 -12.26 -9.43
CA TYR A 195 5.10 -11.35 -9.93
C TYR A 195 6.04 -12.01 -10.95
N ALA A 196 6.51 -13.23 -10.68
CA ALA A 196 7.33 -13.96 -11.65
C ALA A 196 6.60 -14.18 -12.99
N HIS A 197 5.28 -14.38 -12.95
CA HIS A 197 4.47 -14.48 -14.16
C HIS A 197 4.26 -13.12 -14.84
N TRP A 198 4.06 -12.05 -14.06
CA TRP A 198 4.00 -10.68 -14.55
C TRP A 198 5.30 -10.31 -15.27
N LEU A 199 6.47 -10.53 -14.66
CA LEU A 199 7.78 -10.26 -15.27
C LEU A 199 7.90 -10.97 -16.63
N LYS A 200 7.64 -12.28 -16.68
CA LYS A 200 7.67 -13.04 -17.93
C LYS A 200 6.78 -12.45 -19.04
N ASN A 201 5.66 -11.81 -18.67
CA ASN A 201 4.71 -11.26 -19.63
C ASN A 201 4.99 -9.81 -20.01
N ASN A 202 5.73 -9.07 -19.19
CA ASN A 202 5.93 -7.62 -19.35
C ASN A 202 7.39 -7.23 -19.61
N THR A 203 8.36 -8.13 -19.43
CA THR A 203 9.73 -7.90 -19.90
C THR A 203 9.74 -7.83 -21.44
N PRO A 204 10.28 -6.75 -22.04
CA PRO A 204 10.35 -6.62 -23.49
C PRO A 204 11.12 -7.77 -24.13
N THR A 205 10.61 -8.23 -25.27
CA THR A 205 11.31 -9.16 -26.15
C THR A 205 12.39 -8.43 -26.95
N GLU A 206 13.41 -9.16 -27.42
CA GLU A 206 14.44 -8.58 -28.30
C GLU A 206 13.87 -7.91 -29.56
N ARG A 207 12.74 -8.41 -30.08
CA ARG A 207 12.04 -7.78 -31.20
C ARG A 207 11.52 -6.39 -30.82
N GLU A 208 10.93 -6.26 -29.63
CA GLU A 208 10.44 -4.97 -29.12
C GLU A 208 11.62 -4.02 -28.85
N LEU A 209 12.70 -4.51 -28.22
CA LEU A 209 13.91 -3.70 -27.99
C LEU A 209 14.55 -3.22 -29.30
N THR A 210 14.56 -4.06 -30.35
CA THR A 210 15.05 -3.65 -31.67
C THR A 210 14.17 -2.56 -32.28
N ALA A 211 12.85 -2.72 -32.21
CA ALA A 211 11.91 -1.70 -32.69
C ALA A 211 12.06 -0.36 -31.93
N GLN A 212 12.35 -0.41 -30.62
CA GLN A 212 12.63 0.80 -29.82
C GLN A 212 13.89 1.53 -30.30
N ARG A 213 14.97 0.80 -30.62
CA ARG A 213 16.23 1.39 -31.13
C ARG A 213 16.03 2.10 -32.47
N GLU A 214 15.12 1.60 -33.30
CA GLU A 214 14.79 2.13 -34.62
C GLU A 214 13.71 3.23 -34.59
N HIS A 215 13.07 3.46 -33.43
CA HIS A 215 11.95 4.38 -33.30
C HIS A 215 12.36 5.84 -33.61
N PRO A 216 11.68 6.50 -34.57
CA PRO A 216 11.95 7.90 -34.89
C PRO A 216 11.21 8.84 -33.91
N PHE A 217 11.94 9.41 -32.95
CA PHE A 217 11.40 10.46 -32.07
C PHE A 217 11.52 11.86 -32.70
N ALA A 218 10.44 12.63 -32.62
CA ALA A 218 10.43 14.04 -33.03
C ALA A 218 11.21 14.93 -32.04
N TYR A 219 11.05 14.67 -30.75
CA TYR A 219 11.80 15.29 -29.67
C TYR A 219 12.78 14.29 -29.05
N ARG A 220 14.08 14.59 -29.11
CA ARG A 220 15.17 13.71 -28.64
C ARG A 220 16.03 14.43 -27.58
N PRO A 221 15.52 14.68 -26.38
CA PRO A 221 16.30 15.34 -25.33
C PRO A 221 17.47 14.46 -24.89
N LYS A 222 18.65 15.07 -24.72
CA LYS A 222 19.76 14.37 -24.07
C LYS A 222 19.44 14.18 -22.59
N ILE A 223 19.58 12.95 -22.10
CA ILE A 223 19.39 12.60 -20.68
C ILE A 223 20.76 12.40 -20.02
N SER A 224 21.05 13.15 -18.95
CA SER A 224 22.25 12.96 -18.14
C SER A 224 21.94 12.13 -16.91
N ILE A 225 22.51 10.93 -16.82
CA ILE A 225 22.34 10.02 -15.69
C ILE A 225 23.42 10.33 -14.66
N ILE A 226 23.02 10.64 -13.44
CA ILE A 226 23.88 11.06 -12.35
C ILE A 226 24.09 9.90 -11.40
N VAL A 227 25.36 9.53 -11.18
CA VAL A 227 25.74 8.43 -10.30
C VAL A 227 26.84 8.90 -9.36
N PRO A 228 26.53 9.14 -8.07
CA PRO A 228 27.54 9.34 -7.04
C PRO A 228 28.19 7.99 -6.67
N LEU A 229 29.52 7.88 -6.81
CA LEU A 229 30.27 6.68 -6.45
C LEU A 229 30.94 6.85 -5.09
N PHE A 230 30.89 5.80 -4.25
CA PHE A 230 31.59 5.76 -2.98
C PHE A 230 31.98 4.32 -2.61
N ASN A 231 33.29 4.03 -2.69
CA ASN A 231 33.88 2.72 -2.47
C ASN A 231 33.13 1.59 -3.21
N THR A 232 32.67 1.89 -4.43
CA THR A 232 31.83 1.00 -5.24
C THR A 232 32.63 -0.23 -5.69
N PRO A 233 32.16 -1.46 -5.38
CA PRO A 233 32.77 -2.68 -5.91
C PRO A 233 32.73 -2.74 -7.44
N GLU A 234 33.81 -3.20 -8.06
CA GLU A 234 33.95 -3.28 -9.52
C GLU A 234 32.77 -4.01 -10.19
N GLN A 235 32.35 -5.14 -9.64
CA GLN A 235 31.23 -5.92 -10.18
C GLN A 235 29.97 -5.05 -10.33
N TYR A 236 29.59 -4.31 -9.28
CA TYR A 236 28.38 -3.51 -9.30
C TYR A 236 28.52 -2.28 -10.19
N PHE A 237 29.70 -1.66 -10.22
CA PHE A 237 30.00 -0.60 -11.18
C PHE A 237 29.78 -1.06 -12.62
N ARG A 238 30.30 -2.24 -12.99
CA ARG A 238 30.16 -2.79 -14.35
C ARG A 238 28.72 -3.14 -14.68
N GLU A 239 28.02 -3.83 -13.78
CA GLU A 239 26.59 -4.16 -13.97
C GLU A 239 25.73 -2.90 -14.15
N MET A 240 25.97 -1.86 -13.36
CA MET A 240 25.29 -0.57 -13.47
C MET A 240 25.60 0.10 -14.83
N ALA A 241 26.89 0.26 -15.18
CA ALA A 241 27.29 0.91 -16.43
C ALA A 241 26.81 0.14 -17.68
N ASP A 242 26.85 -1.20 -17.64
CA ASP A 242 26.34 -2.06 -18.71
C ASP A 242 24.81 -1.90 -18.89
N SER A 243 24.06 -1.75 -17.79
CA SER A 243 22.61 -1.50 -17.86
C SER A 243 22.26 -0.16 -18.52
N VAL A 244 23.11 0.86 -18.35
CA VAL A 244 22.99 2.16 -19.03
C VAL A 244 23.38 2.04 -20.51
N ARG A 245 24.42 1.28 -20.84
CA ARG A 245 24.82 1.04 -22.23
C ARG A 245 23.80 0.21 -23.01
N ALA A 246 23.06 -0.66 -22.33
CA ALA A 246 22.00 -1.48 -22.90
C ALA A 246 20.73 -0.70 -23.27
N GLN A 247 20.62 0.58 -22.89
CA GLN A 247 19.43 1.40 -23.14
C GLN A 247 19.13 1.51 -24.64
N THR A 248 17.87 1.30 -25.02
CA THR A 248 17.41 1.37 -26.42
C THR A 248 17.33 2.81 -26.94
N TYR A 249 17.12 3.78 -26.06
CA TYR A 249 17.32 5.20 -26.36
C TYR A 249 18.79 5.56 -26.22
N THR A 250 19.38 6.22 -27.23
CA THR A 250 20.84 6.37 -27.33
C THR A 250 21.39 7.76 -26.99
N ASN A 251 20.53 8.79 -26.89
CA ASN A 251 20.96 10.16 -26.60
C ASN A 251 21.06 10.41 -25.09
N TRP A 252 22.05 9.80 -24.45
CA TRP A 252 22.31 9.94 -23.03
C TRP A 252 23.79 10.21 -22.76
N GLU A 253 24.09 10.63 -21.53
CA GLU A 253 25.44 10.57 -20.96
C GLU A 253 25.37 10.06 -19.51
N LEU A 254 26.44 9.39 -19.07
CA LEU A 254 26.58 8.84 -17.73
C LEU A 254 27.63 9.67 -16.98
N CYS A 255 27.20 10.42 -15.97
CA CYS A 255 28.03 11.33 -15.18
C CYS A 255 28.37 10.69 -13.82
N LEU A 256 29.62 10.21 -13.71
CA LEU A 256 30.14 9.45 -12.57
C LEU A 256 30.99 10.37 -11.68
N ALA A 257 30.48 10.70 -10.50
CA ALA A 257 31.18 11.53 -9.52
C ALA A 257 31.74 10.66 -8.38
N ASP A 258 33.05 10.42 -8.37
CA ASP A 258 33.70 9.47 -7.47
C ASP A 258 34.29 10.12 -6.23
N GLY A 259 33.56 10.01 -5.11
CA GLY A 259 33.99 10.42 -3.77
C GLY A 259 34.65 9.30 -2.95
N SER A 260 35.01 8.17 -3.57
CA SER A 260 35.61 7.02 -2.87
C SER A 260 36.93 7.41 -2.20
N THR A 261 37.11 6.95 -0.97
CA THR A 261 38.30 7.21 -0.15
C THR A 261 39.35 6.12 -0.26
N GLU A 262 38.94 4.93 -0.69
CA GLU A 262 39.83 3.80 -0.95
C GLU A 262 40.52 3.97 -2.32
N GLU A 263 41.76 3.51 -2.41
CA GLU A 263 42.42 3.34 -3.71
C GLU A 263 41.64 2.29 -4.49
N ASN A 264 40.92 2.74 -5.51
CA ASN A 264 40.16 1.89 -6.41
C ASN A 264 40.57 2.16 -7.85
N CYS A 265 40.37 1.15 -8.70
CA CYS A 265 40.65 1.24 -10.13
C CYS A 265 39.46 1.78 -10.94
N LEU A 266 38.47 2.44 -10.30
CA LEU A 266 37.24 2.87 -10.98
C LEU A 266 37.50 3.80 -12.16
N ALA A 267 38.49 4.69 -12.07
CA ALA A 267 38.91 5.54 -13.18
C ALA A 267 39.41 4.72 -14.40
N ALA A 268 40.19 3.67 -14.14
CA ALA A 268 40.69 2.77 -15.17
C ALA A 268 39.56 1.92 -15.75
N ILE A 269 38.70 1.36 -14.89
CA ILE A 269 37.53 0.58 -15.29
C ILE A 269 36.58 1.42 -16.16
N ALA A 270 36.31 2.68 -15.78
CA ALA A 270 35.49 3.58 -16.58
C ALA A 270 36.11 3.85 -17.96
N ALA A 271 37.44 3.97 -18.04
CA ALA A 271 38.16 4.17 -19.30
C ALA A 271 38.14 2.95 -20.23
N GLU A 272 37.99 1.72 -19.71
CA GLU A 272 37.89 0.50 -20.53
C GLU A 272 36.67 0.48 -21.46
N TYR A 273 35.63 1.25 -21.14
CA TYR A 273 34.40 1.29 -21.93
C TYR A 273 34.55 2.00 -23.28
N ASP A 274 35.54 2.87 -23.44
CA ASP A 274 35.81 3.66 -24.65
C ASP A 274 34.54 4.32 -25.26
N ASP A 275 33.71 4.91 -24.40
CA ASP A 275 32.44 5.55 -24.77
C ASP A 275 32.45 7.00 -24.26
N GLU A 276 32.51 7.97 -25.17
CA GLU A 276 32.58 9.40 -24.84
C GLU A 276 31.38 9.91 -24.03
N ARG A 277 30.27 9.16 -24.03
CA ARG A 277 29.08 9.47 -23.22
C ARG A 277 29.30 9.14 -21.75
N ILE A 278 30.30 8.33 -21.40
CA ILE A 278 30.66 7.99 -20.03
C ILE A 278 31.71 8.99 -19.54
N ARG A 279 31.31 9.79 -18.54
CA ARG A 279 32.10 10.90 -18.02
C ARG A 279 32.41 10.63 -16.57
N TYR A 280 33.69 10.41 -16.29
CA TYR A 280 34.18 10.11 -14.95
C TYR A 280 34.95 11.29 -14.36
N GLN A 281 34.66 11.60 -13.09
CA GLN A 281 35.39 12.59 -12.30
C GLN A 281 35.71 12.03 -10.92
N LYS A 282 37.00 11.88 -10.61
CA LYS A 282 37.47 11.67 -9.24
C LYS A 282 37.38 12.98 -8.46
N LEU A 283 36.73 12.95 -7.30
CA LEU A 283 36.61 14.10 -6.41
C LEU A 283 37.82 14.17 -5.47
N GLY A 284 38.20 15.39 -5.07
CA GLY A 284 39.32 15.61 -4.15
C GLY A 284 39.04 15.14 -2.72
N ALA A 285 37.76 14.99 -2.35
CA ALA A 285 37.29 14.44 -1.09
C ALA A 285 35.85 13.92 -1.23
N ASN A 286 35.40 13.09 -0.29
CA ASN A 286 33.98 12.70 -0.21
C ASN A 286 33.15 13.87 0.34
N GLU A 287 32.25 14.43 -0.48
CA GLU A 287 31.36 15.53 -0.08
C GLU A 287 29.99 15.01 0.43
N GLY A 288 29.87 13.70 0.67
CA GLY A 288 28.61 13.04 1.01
C GLY A 288 27.71 12.85 -0.22
N ILE A 289 26.58 12.17 -0.03
CA ILE A 289 25.69 11.81 -1.15
C ILE A 289 25.20 13.05 -1.92
N SER A 290 24.73 14.08 -1.24
CA SER A 290 24.26 15.32 -1.88
C SER A 290 25.38 16.06 -2.63
N GLY A 291 26.56 16.18 -2.01
CA GLY A 291 27.71 16.85 -2.61
C GLY A 291 28.20 16.13 -3.87
N ASN A 292 28.39 14.80 -3.77
CA ASN A 292 28.83 13.99 -4.90
C ASN A 292 27.79 14.01 -6.04
N SER A 293 26.49 13.93 -5.74
CA SER A 293 25.42 14.09 -6.75
C SER A 293 25.45 15.46 -7.42
N ASN A 294 25.69 16.54 -6.66
CA ASN A 294 25.82 17.89 -7.21
C ASN A 294 27.03 18.01 -8.16
N ARG A 295 28.14 17.32 -7.88
CA ARG A 295 29.27 17.24 -8.82
C ARG A 295 28.88 16.54 -10.13
N GLY A 296 28.08 15.48 -10.04
CA GLY A 296 27.49 14.84 -11.20
C GLY A 296 26.59 15.79 -12.01
N ILE A 297 25.69 16.52 -11.34
CA ILE A 297 24.80 17.50 -12.01
C ILE A 297 25.61 18.62 -12.67
N ALA A 298 26.71 19.08 -12.04
CA ALA A 298 27.59 20.08 -12.63
C ALA A 298 28.26 19.60 -13.92
N MET A 299 28.52 18.30 -14.06
CA MET A 299 29.01 17.73 -15.31
C MET A 299 27.91 17.68 -16.38
N ALA A 300 26.66 17.47 -16.01
CA ALA A 300 25.56 17.21 -16.94
C ALA A 300 25.32 18.32 -17.98
N THR A 301 25.08 17.90 -19.22
CA THR A 301 24.75 18.72 -20.41
C THR A 301 23.37 18.42 -20.96
N GLY A 302 22.69 17.40 -20.45
CA GLY A 302 21.35 16.99 -20.85
C GLY A 302 20.27 17.98 -20.43
N ALA A 303 19.17 17.97 -21.18
CA ALA A 303 17.97 18.75 -20.85
C ALA A 303 17.21 18.15 -19.65
N TYR A 304 17.42 16.86 -19.39
CA TYR A 304 16.88 16.15 -18.25
C TYR A 304 18.00 15.41 -17.50
N ILE A 305 17.82 15.32 -16.19
CA ILE A 305 18.70 14.66 -15.23
C ILE A 305 17.99 13.40 -14.74
N ALA A 306 18.65 12.26 -14.84
CA ALA A 306 18.19 11.00 -14.26
C ALA A 306 19.04 10.62 -13.05
N LEU A 307 18.44 10.06 -12.01
CA LEU A 307 19.16 9.61 -10.81
C LEU A 307 19.32 8.08 -10.82
N LEU A 308 20.52 7.59 -10.54
CA LEU A 308 20.82 6.15 -10.47
C LEU A 308 21.87 5.88 -9.39
N ASP A 309 21.60 4.90 -8.53
CA ASP A 309 22.56 4.47 -7.52
C ASP A 309 23.63 3.57 -8.13
N HIS A 310 24.82 3.60 -7.53
CA HIS A 310 26.03 3.00 -8.10
C HIS A 310 26.04 1.46 -8.12
N ASP A 311 25.09 0.82 -7.45
CA ASP A 311 24.93 -0.62 -7.32
C ASP A 311 23.61 -1.16 -7.89
N ASP A 312 22.80 -0.29 -8.47
CA ASP A 312 21.51 -0.63 -9.05
C ASP A 312 21.57 -0.71 -10.59
N THR A 313 20.53 -1.28 -11.20
CA THR A 313 20.47 -1.46 -12.65
C THR A 313 19.16 -0.96 -13.25
N LEU A 314 19.22 -0.56 -14.51
CA LEU A 314 18.06 -0.11 -15.29
C LEU A 314 17.54 -1.21 -16.21
N ALA A 315 16.22 -1.23 -16.42
CA ALA A 315 15.63 -2.03 -17.48
C ALA A 315 16.06 -1.47 -18.87
N PRO A 316 16.29 -2.29 -19.91
CA PRO A 316 16.81 -1.83 -21.21
C PRO A 316 15.95 -0.77 -21.93
N GLN A 317 14.65 -0.72 -21.62
CA GLN A 317 13.69 0.22 -22.17
C GLN A 317 13.52 1.50 -21.34
N ALA A 318 14.22 1.66 -20.22
CA ALA A 318 13.94 2.70 -19.23
C ALA A 318 13.93 4.11 -19.84
N LEU A 319 15.04 4.53 -20.47
CA LEU A 319 15.14 5.87 -21.07
C LEU A 319 14.17 6.05 -22.25
N TYR A 320 13.94 4.99 -23.03
CA TYR A 320 12.99 5.02 -24.14
C TYR A 320 11.57 5.34 -23.65
N SER A 321 11.12 4.68 -22.57
CA SER A 321 9.77 4.88 -22.02
C SER A 321 9.54 6.33 -21.56
N PHE A 322 10.53 6.97 -20.93
CA PHE A 322 10.43 8.40 -20.59
C PHE A 322 10.35 9.30 -21.82
N VAL A 323 11.16 9.01 -22.86
CA VAL A 323 11.16 9.83 -24.08
C VAL A 323 9.86 9.68 -24.86
N VAL A 324 9.23 8.50 -24.87
CA VAL A 324 7.87 8.33 -25.41
C VAL A 324 6.90 9.30 -24.73
N LEU A 325 6.86 9.31 -23.40
CA LEU A 325 5.95 10.17 -22.65
C LEU A 325 6.25 11.67 -22.87
N LEU A 326 7.52 12.05 -23.02
CA LEU A 326 7.91 13.42 -23.38
C LEU A 326 7.53 13.84 -24.80
N ASN A 327 7.39 12.89 -25.73
CA ASN A 327 6.89 13.15 -27.08
C ASN A 327 5.36 13.23 -27.12
N GLU A 328 4.66 12.58 -26.18
CA GLU A 328 3.22 12.74 -25.99
C GLU A 328 2.89 14.13 -25.40
N ASP A 329 3.68 14.59 -24.42
CA ASP A 329 3.51 15.89 -23.80
C ASP A 329 4.83 16.46 -23.25
N ALA A 330 5.33 17.55 -23.85
CA ALA A 330 6.54 18.24 -23.41
C ALA A 330 6.37 19.09 -22.13
N ALA A 331 5.18 19.08 -21.51
CA ALA A 331 4.93 19.75 -20.23
C ALA A 331 5.50 19.00 -19.02
N TYR A 332 5.86 17.72 -19.16
CA TYR A 332 6.46 16.96 -18.06
C TYR A 332 7.84 17.52 -17.67
N ASP A 333 7.94 17.99 -16.43
CA ASP A 333 9.17 18.50 -15.83
C ASP A 333 9.75 17.56 -14.76
N PHE A 334 8.93 16.68 -14.21
CA PHE A 334 9.35 15.66 -13.24
C PHE A 334 8.66 14.34 -13.60
N LEU A 335 9.41 13.27 -13.77
CA LEU A 335 8.87 11.95 -14.07
C LEU A 335 9.50 10.89 -13.16
N TYR A 336 8.77 9.82 -12.88
CA TYR A 336 9.26 8.67 -12.14
C TYR A 336 8.67 7.37 -12.68
N SER A 337 9.29 6.24 -12.36
CA SER A 337 8.80 4.91 -12.75
C SER A 337 8.53 4.01 -11.55
N ASP A 338 7.86 2.89 -11.78
CA ASP A 338 7.87 1.78 -10.83
C ASP A 338 9.26 1.11 -10.75
N GLU A 339 9.45 0.35 -9.68
CA GLU A 339 10.69 -0.35 -9.38
C GLU A 339 10.44 -1.70 -8.71
N ASP A 340 11.42 -2.59 -8.75
CA ASP A 340 11.45 -3.78 -7.92
C ASP A 340 12.81 -3.93 -7.24
N LYS A 341 12.99 -5.06 -6.56
CA LYS A 341 14.27 -5.40 -5.95
C LYS A 341 14.92 -6.55 -6.66
N VAL A 342 16.24 -6.52 -6.71
CA VAL A 342 17.09 -7.58 -7.25
C VAL A 342 18.04 -8.12 -6.18
N SER A 343 18.30 -9.43 -6.22
CA SER A 343 19.30 -10.07 -5.37
C SER A 343 20.71 -9.56 -5.66
N MET A 344 21.61 -9.68 -4.67
CA MET A 344 23.00 -9.20 -4.79
C MET A 344 23.78 -9.80 -5.98
N ASP A 345 23.41 -11.00 -6.42
CA ASP A 345 24.00 -11.69 -7.58
C ASP A 345 23.31 -11.34 -8.92
N GLY A 346 22.31 -10.45 -8.92
CA GLY A 346 21.58 -10.03 -10.11
C GLY A 346 20.63 -11.07 -10.69
N THR A 347 20.43 -12.23 -10.04
CA THR A 347 19.71 -13.36 -10.66
C THR A 347 18.22 -13.39 -10.39
N ARG A 348 17.72 -12.65 -9.40
CA ARG A 348 16.33 -12.74 -8.96
C ARG A 348 15.70 -11.40 -8.63
N TYR A 349 14.54 -11.17 -9.23
CA TYR A 349 13.66 -10.01 -9.04
C TYR A 349 12.49 -10.32 -8.08
N PHE A 350 12.14 -9.39 -7.19
CA PHE A 350 11.07 -9.56 -6.18
C PHE A 350 10.61 -8.23 -5.57
N ASP A 351 9.56 -8.28 -4.73
CA ASP A 351 8.98 -7.13 -4.02
C ASP A 351 8.72 -5.90 -4.94
N PRO A 352 7.88 -6.04 -5.98
CA PRO A 352 7.58 -4.92 -6.86
C PRO A 352 6.91 -3.78 -6.08
N PHE A 353 7.40 -2.56 -6.33
CA PHE A 353 6.79 -1.34 -5.86
C PHE A 353 5.96 -0.72 -6.99
N PHE A 354 4.72 -1.20 -7.12
CA PHE A 354 3.72 -0.67 -8.03
C PHE A 354 3.06 0.59 -7.45
N LYS A 355 3.55 1.76 -7.85
CA LYS A 355 3.22 3.08 -7.31
C LYS A 355 1.93 3.64 -7.91
N PRO A 356 1.22 4.53 -7.20
CA PRO A 356 0.19 5.35 -7.83
C PRO A 356 0.82 6.40 -8.76
N ASP A 357 0.00 7.02 -9.60
CA ASP A 357 0.30 8.33 -10.20
C ASP A 357 0.50 9.39 -9.10
N TYR A 358 0.92 10.60 -9.50
CA TYR A 358 1.32 11.65 -8.56
C TYR A 358 0.27 11.91 -7.48
N SER A 359 0.66 11.64 -6.23
CA SER A 359 -0.19 11.68 -5.05
C SER A 359 0.47 12.57 -4.00
N PRO A 360 0.13 13.87 -3.96
CA PRO A 360 0.84 14.84 -3.13
C PRO A 360 0.74 14.53 -1.63
N ASP A 361 -0.38 14.02 -1.15
CA ASP A 361 -0.55 13.68 0.28
C ASP A 361 0.14 12.37 0.64
N THR A 362 0.20 11.40 -0.28
CA THR A 362 1.05 10.21 -0.08
C THR A 362 2.52 10.61 -0.03
N LEU A 363 2.95 11.55 -0.89
CA LEU A 363 4.30 12.09 -0.83
C LEU A 363 4.57 12.80 0.50
N MET A 364 3.60 13.50 1.09
CA MET A 364 3.76 14.10 2.43
C MET A 364 3.84 13.07 3.56
N ALA A 365 3.35 11.84 3.33
CA ALA A 365 3.41 10.76 4.31
C ALA A 365 4.73 9.98 4.25
N PHE A 366 5.31 9.78 3.06
CA PHE A 366 6.63 9.21 2.85
C PHE A 366 7.10 9.39 1.41
N ASN A 367 8.41 9.27 1.17
CA ASN A 367 8.97 9.34 -0.18
C ASN A 367 8.67 8.06 -0.99
N TYR A 368 7.48 7.97 -1.60
CA TYR A 368 7.09 6.82 -2.43
C TYR A 368 7.64 6.88 -3.87
N ILE A 369 8.17 8.03 -4.29
CA ILE A 369 8.60 8.30 -5.67
C ILE A 369 9.91 7.57 -6.02
N THR A 370 10.83 7.48 -5.06
CA THR A 370 12.15 6.81 -5.15
C THR A 370 12.17 5.65 -6.15
N HIS A 371 13.20 5.35 -6.92
CA HIS A 371 14.53 5.94 -6.98
C HIS A 371 14.81 6.52 -8.37
N PHE A 372 14.39 5.82 -9.43
CA PHE A 372 14.58 6.28 -10.80
C PHE A 372 13.61 7.40 -11.18
N THR A 373 14.17 8.60 -11.23
CA THR A 373 13.44 9.82 -11.58
C THR A 373 14.12 10.50 -12.75
N LEU A 374 13.33 11.19 -13.57
CA LEU A 374 13.80 12.04 -14.65
C LEU A 374 13.28 13.46 -14.42
N ILE A 375 14.20 14.39 -14.12
CA ILE A 375 13.87 15.76 -13.72
C ILE A 375 14.45 16.71 -14.75
N LYS A 376 13.65 17.64 -15.26
CA LYS A 376 14.10 18.65 -16.21
C LYS A 376 15.18 19.51 -15.56
N LYS A 377 16.31 19.69 -16.23
CA LYS A 377 17.45 20.41 -15.66
C LYS A 377 17.09 21.84 -15.26
N SER A 378 16.29 22.53 -16.07
CA SER A 378 15.83 23.89 -15.75
C SER A 378 14.97 23.95 -14.48
N LEU A 379 14.20 22.89 -14.18
CA LEU A 379 13.43 22.80 -12.94
C LEU A 379 14.38 22.62 -11.74
N LEU A 380 15.38 21.74 -11.87
CA LEU A 380 16.41 21.55 -10.83
C LEU A 380 17.19 22.83 -10.55
N ASP A 381 17.56 23.57 -11.59
CA ASP A 381 18.25 24.85 -11.46
C ASP A 381 17.37 25.91 -10.81
N GLU A 382 16.05 25.88 -11.04
CA GLU A 382 15.08 26.76 -10.38
C GLU A 382 14.93 26.43 -8.88
N VAL A 383 14.75 25.16 -8.55
CA VAL A 383 14.45 24.75 -7.17
C VAL A 383 15.67 24.57 -6.27
N GLY A 384 16.87 24.61 -6.86
CA GLY A 384 18.14 24.25 -6.24
C GLY A 384 18.40 22.74 -6.32
N TRP A 385 19.69 22.35 -6.35
CA TRP A 385 20.09 20.94 -6.42
C TRP A 385 19.95 20.23 -5.06
N PHE A 386 20.75 19.20 -4.79
CA PHE A 386 20.72 18.52 -3.50
C PHE A 386 21.30 19.40 -2.39
N ASP A 387 20.68 19.35 -1.21
CA ASP A 387 21.14 20.05 -0.02
C ASP A 387 21.65 19.02 1.01
N GLY A 388 22.94 19.15 1.37
CA GLY A 388 23.60 18.26 2.31
C GLY A 388 23.01 18.28 3.72
N ALA A 389 22.22 19.30 4.07
CA ALA A 389 21.48 19.35 5.34
C ALA A 389 20.46 18.21 5.49
N TYR A 390 20.03 17.59 4.37
CA TYR A 390 19.06 16.49 4.37
C TYR A 390 19.68 15.16 3.96
N ASN A 391 21.02 14.99 4.01
CA ASN A 391 21.66 13.70 3.76
C ASN A 391 20.96 12.58 4.58
N GLY A 392 20.58 11.49 3.92
CA GLY A 392 19.70 10.42 4.45
C GLY A 392 18.26 10.49 3.96
N ALA A 393 17.81 11.67 3.54
CA ALA A 393 16.51 11.92 2.91
C ALA A 393 16.62 12.99 1.81
N GLN A 394 17.80 13.10 1.19
CA GLN A 394 18.13 14.16 0.22
C GLN A 394 17.20 14.14 -0.99
N ASP A 395 16.81 12.95 -1.46
CA ASP A 395 15.86 12.78 -2.55
C ASP A 395 14.47 13.27 -2.13
N TYR A 396 14.10 13.06 -0.87
CA TYR A 396 12.79 13.47 -0.38
C TYR A 396 12.65 15.00 -0.36
N ASP A 397 13.66 15.72 0.16
CA ASP A 397 13.69 17.18 0.09
C ASP A 397 13.63 17.68 -1.36
N LEU A 398 14.48 17.11 -2.23
CA LEU A 398 14.52 17.52 -3.64
C LEU A 398 13.19 17.28 -4.34
N PHE A 399 12.55 16.12 -4.13
CA PHE A 399 11.29 15.78 -4.78
C PHE A 399 10.13 16.63 -4.24
N LEU A 400 10.13 16.96 -2.95
CA LEU A 400 9.16 17.92 -2.39
C LEU A 400 9.31 19.28 -3.09
N ARG A 401 10.53 19.82 -3.21
CA ARG A 401 10.78 21.09 -3.90
C ARG A 401 10.44 21.06 -5.39
N ALA A 402 10.87 20.01 -6.09
CA ALA A 402 10.70 19.89 -7.53
C ALA A 402 9.23 19.71 -7.92
N THR A 403 8.48 18.85 -7.22
CA THR A 403 7.06 18.60 -7.54
C THR A 403 6.15 19.79 -7.24
N GLU A 404 6.54 20.69 -6.33
CA GLU A 404 5.83 21.96 -6.09
C GLU A 404 5.91 22.95 -7.25
N ARG A 405 6.96 22.85 -8.08
CA ARG A 405 7.24 23.79 -9.18
C ARG A 405 7.08 23.17 -10.57
N ALA A 406 7.03 21.85 -10.66
CA ALA A 406 6.82 21.14 -11.91
C ALA A 406 5.48 21.53 -12.55
N ARG A 407 5.48 21.81 -13.87
CA ARG A 407 4.23 22.04 -14.60
C ARG A 407 3.38 20.77 -14.67
N LYS A 408 4.04 19.62 -14.78
CA LYS A 408 3.40 18.31 -14.81
C LYS A 408 4.34 17.25 -14.24
N VAL A 409 3.79 16.42 -13.36
CA VAL A 409 4.45 15.22 -12.81
C VAL A 409 3.94 13.99 -13.56
N GLY A 410 4.86 13.18 -14.09
CA GLY A 410 4.55 11.97 -14.86
C GLY A 410 4.94 10.70 -14.12
N HIS A 411 4.17 9.64 -14.34
CA HIS A 411 4.44 8.32 -13.80
C HIS A 411 4.42 7.30 -14.94
N ILE A 412 5.38 6.39 -14.94
CA ILE A 412 5.43 5.24 -15.84
C ILE A 412 5.25 3.98 -14.99
N ASP A 413 4.16 3.25 -15.22
CA ASP A 413 3.76 2.04 -14.49
C ASP A 413 4.54 0.78 -14.92
N ASP A 414 5.69 0.95 -15.58
CA ASP A 414 6.64 -0.13 -15.89
C ASP A 414 7.72 -0.20 -14.81
N ILE A 415 8.19 -1.42 -14.50
CA ILE A 415 9.37 -1.64 -13.67
C ILE A 415 10.61 -1.28 -14.51
N LEU A 416 11.16 -0.08 -14.29
CA LEU A 416 12.30 0.44 -15.04
C LEU A 416 13.60 0.50 -14.21
N TYR A 417 13.51 0.22 -12.92
CA TYR A 417 14.60 0.24 -11.97
C TYR A 417 14.63 -1.01 -11.10
N HIS A 418 15.83 -1.53 -10.89
CA HIS A 418 16.07 -2.74 -10.12
C HIS A 418 17.00 -2.44 -8.95
N TRP A 419 16.41 -2.36 -7.75
CA TRP A 419 17.13 -1.99 -6.54
C TRP A 419 17.83 -3.20 -5.91
N ARG A 420 19.15 -3.13 -5.80
CA ARG A 420 20.00 -4.15 -5.19
C ARG A 420 20.05 -4.00 -3.67
N ILE A 421 19.73 -5.08 -2.96
CA ILE A 421 19.71 -5.07 -1.49
C ILE A 421 21.09 -5.41 -0.91
N ALA A 422 21.97 -4.43 -0.72
CA ALA A 422 23.25 -4.62 -0.05
C ALA A 422 23.11 -4.78 1.48
N GLU A 423 23.91 -5.68 2.10
CA GLU A 423 24.01 -5.84 3.57
C GLU A 423 24.49 -4.56 4.28
N THR A 424 25.16 -3.66 3.54
CA THR A 424 25.71 -2.38 4.02
C THR A 424 24.91 -1.16 3.57
N SER A 425 23.77 -1.35 2.90
CA SER A 425 22.92 -0.23 2.46
C SER A 425 22.51 0.61 3.68
N THR A 426 22.45 1.92 3.52
CA THR A 426 22.03 2.88 4.56
C THR A 426 20.66 2.53 5.17
N ALA A 427 19.81 1.82 4.42
CA ALA A 427 18.54 1.26 4.87
C ALA A 427 18.68 0.17 5.96
N TYR A 428 19.87 -0.43 6.14
CA TYR A 428 20.08 -1.64 6.93
C TYR A 428 20.73 -1.42 8.30
N SER A 429 21.70 -0.51 8.42
CA SER A 429 22.44 -0.35 9.69
C SER A 429 21.52 0.13 10.83
N ALA A 430 21.57 -0.55 11.98
CA ALA A 430 20.79 -0.16 13.15
C ALA A 430 21.14 1.25 13.66
N GLU A 431 22.35 1.74 13.34
CA GLU A 431 22.84 3.08 13.63
C GLU A 431 22.27 4.17 12.69
N THR A 432 21.73 3.78 11.52
CA THR A 432 21.24 4.73 10.50
C THR A 432 19.74 5.05 10.56
N LYS A 433 18.99 4.36 11.43
CA LYS A 433 17.52 4.49 11.53
C LYS A 433 17.03 5.78 12.19
N GLY A 434 17.83 6.37 13.09
CA GLY A 434 17.47 7.64 13.74
C GLY A 434 17.71 8.86 12.85
N TYR A 435 18.82 8.87 12.11
CA TYR A 435 19.20 10.07 11.34
C TYR A 435 18.40 10.22 10.04
N THR A 436 18.07 9.11 9.34
CA THR A 436 17.26 9.16 8.11
C THR A 436 15.85 9.67 8.41
N ASP A 437 15.25 9.20 9.51
CA ASP A 437 13.93 9.65 9.94
C ASP A 437 13.93 11.14 10.32
N ALA A 438 14.97 11.58 11.05
CA ALA A 438 15.18 12.99 11.39
C ALA A 438 15.40 13.86 10.15
N ALA A 439 16.18 13.40 9.16
CA ALA A 439 16.41 14.11 7.91
C ALA A 439 15.12 14.26 7.09
N GLY A 440 14.30 13.19 6.98
CA GLY A 440 13.03 13.27 6.28
C GLY A 440 11.99 14.12 7.00
N SER A 441 11.98 14.10 8.34
CA SER A 441 11.16 15.02 9.14
C SER A 441 11.57 16.49 8.93
N ALA A 442 12.88 16.74 8.87
CA ALA A 442 13.43 18.07 8.57
C ALA A 442 13.04 18.53 7.14
N ALA A 443 13.13 17.65 6.15
CA ALA A 443 12.71 17.93 4.77
C ALA A 443 11.22 18.30 4.69
N LEU A 444 10.35 17.55 5.39
CA LEU A 444 8.94 17.86 5.49
C LEU A 444 8.66 19.19 6.21
N CYS A 445 9.35 19.47 7.32
CA CYS A 445 9.23 20.74 8.02
C CYS A 445 9.63 21.92 7.11
N ALA A 446 10.70 21.74 6.32
CA ALA A 446 11.12 22.73 5.34
C ALA A 446 10.06 22.92 4.24
N ALA A 447 9.43 21.84 3.76
CA ALA A 447 8.34 21.90 2.78
C ALA A 447 7.10 22.61 3.32
N ILE A 448 6.66 22.28 4.54
CA ILE A 448 5.54 22.94 5.24
C ILE A 448 5.81 24.44 5.33
N LYS A 449 6.99 24.83 5.82
CA LYS A 449 7.39 26.24 5.94
C LYS A 449 7.42 26.95 4.59
N ARG A 450 8.01 26.32 3.56
CA ARG A 450 8.14 26.88 2.21
C ARG A 450 6.79 27.08 1.53
N ARG A 451 5.84 26.18 1.75
CA ARG A 451 4.46 26.25 1.24
C ARG A 451 3.55 27.18 2.06
N GLY A 452 4.03 27.71 3.19
CA GLY A 452 3.22 28.53 4.09
C GLY A 452 2.08 27.74 4.76
N LEU A 453 2.26 26.44 4.96
CA LEU A 453 1.25 25.58 5.58
C LEU A 453 1.32 25.70 7.12
N HIS A 454 0.15 25.79 7.73
CA HIS A 454 -0.01 25.72 9.19
C HIS A 454 -0.20 24.25 9.58
N ALA A 455 0.92 23.56 9.80
CA ALA A 455 0.93 22.13 10.10
C ALA A 455 2.18 21.71 10.89
N HIS A 456 2.10 20.54 11.50
CA HIS A 456 3.16 19.95 12.30
C HIS A 456 3.46 18.52 11.82
N VAL A 457 4.74 18.19 11.68
CA VAL A 457 5.19 16.83 11.35
C VAL A 457 5.25 16.00 12.64
N GLN A 458 4.63 14.84 12.59
CA GLN A 458 4.67 13.83 13.65
C GLN A 458 5.27 12.54 13.08
N PRO A 459 5.96 11.73 13.89
CA PRO A 459 6.37 10.39 13.49
C PRO A 459 5.14 9.54 13.10
N GLY A 460 5.28 8.76 12.03
CA GLY A 460 4.28 7.79 11.59
C GLY A 460 4.40 6.45 12.30
N ALA A 461 3.61 5.47 11.84
CA ALA A 461 3.60 4.12 12.41
C ALA A 461 4.86 3.28 12.07
N LEU A 462 5.71 3.75 11.16
CA LEU A 462 6.91 3.09 10.68
C LEU A 462 8.04 4.12 10.51
N PRO A 463 9.33 3.73 10.60
CA PRO A 463 10.44 4.63 10.31
C PRO A 463 10.38 5.22 8.89
N ASN A 464 10.70 6.50 8.74
CA ASN A 464 10.60 7.27 7.49
C ASN A 464 9.17 7.40 6.94
N TYR A 465 8.17 7.19 7.79
CA TYR A 465 6.77 7.56 7.53
C TYR A 465 6.37 8.63 8.53
N TYR A 466 5.50 9.53 8.08
CA TYR A 466 5.14 10.73 8.80
C TYR A 466 3.63 10.94 8.80
N ASN A 467 3.15 11.62 9.83
CA ASN A 467 1.82 12.20 9.87
C ASN A 467 1.93 13.72 9.88
N VAL A 468 1.21 14.39 8.98
CA VAL A 468 1.17 15.85 8.92
C VAL A 468 -0.15 16.31 9.52
N ALA A 469 -0.09 16.82 10.75
CA ALA A 469 -1.24 17.35 11.46
C ALA A 469 -1.42 18.83 11.11
N TYR A 470 -2.49 19.15 10.40
CA TYR A 470 -2.80 20.53 9.99
C TYR A 470 -3.57 21.25 11.09
N ASP A 471 -3.31 22.55 11.25
CA ASP A 471 -3.98 23.37 12.25
C ASP A 471 -5.45 23.58 11.87
N ILE A 472 -6.35 23.39 12.83
CA ILE A 472 -7.74 23.77 12.71
C ILE A 472 -7.89 25.20 13.24
N PRO A 473 -8.52 26.13 12.50
CA PRO A 473 -8.73 27.50 12.96
C PRO A 473 -9.42 27.56 14.34
N ASN A 474 -9.11 28.58 15.13
CA ASN A 474 -9.79 28.86 16.39
C ASN A 474 -10.52 30.22 16.29
N PRO A 475 -11.87 30.28 16.40
CA PRO A 475 -12.77 29.16 16.69
C PRO A 475 -12.89 28.14 15.55
N ALA A 476 -13.07 26.87 15.92
CA ALA A 476 -13.22 25.78 14.98
C ALA A 476 -14.45 25.98 14.07
N PRO A 477 -14.29 25.88 12.73
CA PRO A 477 -15.42 25.94 11.80
C PRO A 477 -16.48 24.90 12.15
N GLY A 478 -17.76 25.24 12.00
CA GLY A 478 -18.82 24.30 12.34
C GLY A 478 -18.83 23.06 11.44
N VAL A 479 -19.32 21.93 11.96
CA VAL A 479 -19.63 20.72 11.19
C VAL A 479 -21.13 20.41 11.25
N SER A 480 -21.79 20.24 10.10
CA SER A 480 -23.17 19.73 10.02
C SER A 480 -23.15 18.24 9.68
N ILE A 481 -23.45 17.40 10.66
CA ILE A 481 -23.53 15.94 10.51
C ILE A 481 -24.92 15.59 9.98
N ILE A 482 -25.00 14.97 8.80
CA ILE A 482 -26.25 14.63 8.13
C ILE A 482 -26.50 13.13 8.23
N ILE A 483 -27.62 12.74 8.85
CA ILE A 483 -27.97 11.34 9.13
C ILE A 483 -29.40 11.04 8.64
N PRO A 484 -29.58 10.44 7.45
CA PRO A 484 -30.87 9.91 7.02
C PRO A 484 -31.35 8.76 7.91
N ASN A 485 -32.64 8.71 8.25
CA ASN A 485 -33.20 7.62 9.05
C ASN A 485 -34.65 7.28 8.66
N HIS A 486 -34.94 5.98 8.56
CA HIS A 486 -36.28 5.42 8.37
C HIS A 486 -36.48 4.23 9.31
N ASN A 487 -37.45 4.31 10.22
CA ASN A 487 -37.85 3.23 11.15
C ASN A 487 -36.77 2.65 12.10
N GLU A 488 -35.53 3.11 12.02
CA GLU A 488 -34.38 2.46 12.67
C GLU A 488 -33.93 3.15 13.96
N LYS A 489 -34.78 3.10 14.99
CA LYS A 489 -34.49 3.71 16.30
C LYS A 489 -33.20 3.19 16.94
N ARG A 490 -32.98 1.87 16.89
CA ARG A 490 -31.93 1.23 17.70
C ARG A 490 -30.54 1.59 17.21
N THR A 491 -30.31 1.50 15.91
CA THR A 491 -29.04 1.88 15.27
C THR A 491 -28.82 3.39 15.37
N LEU A 492 -29.83 4.21 15.03
CA LEU A 492 -29.76 5.65 15.16
C LEU A 492 -29.40 6.08 16.59
N LYS A 493 -30.03 5.45 17.60
CA LYS A 493 -29.69 5.74 19.00
C LYS A 493 -28.23 5.46 19.30
N LYS A 494 -27.73 4.30 18.90
CA LYS A 494 -26.32 3.94 19.11
C LYS A 494 -25.37 4.93 18.41
N CYS A 495 -25.70 5.33 17.18
CA CYS A 495 -24.94 6.32 16.42
C CYS A 495 -24.89 7.67 17.14
N VAL A 496 -26.06 8.28 17.40
CA VAL A 496 -26.16 9.61 18.02
C VAL A 496 -25.57 9.63 19.44
N ASP A 497 -25.85 8.61 20.27
CA ASP A 497 -25.24 8.50 21.60
C ASP A 497 -23.71 8.47 21.49
N SER A 498 -23.15 7.71 20.54
CA SER A 498 -21.69 7.61 20.37
C SER A 498 -21.05 8.93 19.94
N ILE A 499 -21.72 9.70 19.07
CA ILE A 499 -21.28 11.03 18.65
C ILE A 499 -21.26 11.98 19.85
N LEU A 500 -22.38 12.08 20.56
CA LEU A 500 -22.54 13.01 21.70
C LEU A 500 -21.61 12.66 22.87
N ALA A 501 -21.36 11.38 23.11
CA ALA A 501 -20.58 10.93 24.26
C ALA A 501 -19.06 10.96 24.03
N LYS A 502 -18.59 10.78 22.78
CA LYS A 502 -17.16 10.60 22.50
C LYS A 502 -16.50 11.74 21.76
N SER A 503 -17.25 12.49 20.96
CA SER A 503 -16.63 13.46 20.05
C SER A 503 -16.05 14.67 20.78
N THR A 504 -14.80 15.01 20.51
CA THR A 504 -14.12 16.17 21.12
C THR A 504 -14.29 17.47 20.33
N TYR A 505 -14.66 17.39 19.05
CA TYR A 505 -14.83 18.58 18.21
C TYR A 505 -15.85 19.53 18.84
N PRO A 506 -15.53 20.82 19.02
CA PRO A 506 -16.33 21.70 19.86
C PRO A 506 -17.61 22.19 19.16
N ASN A 507 -17.56 22.39 17.84
CA ASN A 507 -18.59 23.09 17.08
C ASN A 507 -19.24 22.18 16.02
N TYR A 508 -20.32 21.50 16.38
CA TYR A 508 -21.09 20.69 15.43
C TYR A 508 -22.60 20.70 15.71
N GLU A 509 -23.38 20.45 14.66
CA GLU A 509 -24.80 20.12 14.72
C GLU A 509 -25.06 18.73 14.10
N ILE A 510 -26.13 18.08 14.52
CA ILE A 510 -26.61 16.80 13.98
C ILE A 510 -27.97 17.04 13.33
N LEU A 511 -28.04 16.86 12.02
CA LEU A 511 -29.25 16.92 11.20
C LEU A 511 -29.73 15.51 10.94
N ILE A 512 -30.79 15.10 11.63
CA ILE A 512 -31.41 13.80 11.40
C ILE A 512 -32.54 13.99 10.41
N VAL A 513 -32.47 13.31 9.27
CA VAL A 513 -33.48 13.41 8.21
C VAL A 513 -34.43 12.24 8.34
N GLU A 514 -35.58 12.52 8.94
CA GLU A 514 -36.69 11.60 9.04
C GLU A 514 -37.28 11.37 7.65
N ASN A 515 -37.39 10.11 7.22
CA ASN A 515 -38.06 9.75 5.98
C ASN A 515 -39.16 8.72 6.20
N ASN A 516 -40.43 9.15 6.28
CA ASN A 516 -41.62 8.29 6.23
C ASN A 516 -41.62 7.10 7.21
N SER A 517 -41.06 7.27 8.40
CA SER A 517 -41.11 6.29 9.49
C SER A 517 -42.56 6.04 9.91
N THR A 518 -42.86 4.82 10.32
CA THR A 518 -44.19 4.40 10.78
C THR A 518 -44.19 3.91 12.22
N ASP A 519 -43.02 3.58 12.79
CA ASP A 519 -42.90 3.16 14.19
C ASP A 519 -43.06 4.36 15.16
N PRO A 520 -44.11 4.38 16.01
CA PRO A 520 -44.30 5.43 17.02
C PRO A 520 -43.11 5.57 17.99
N SER A 521 -42.37 4.48 18.21
CA SER A 521 -41.22 4.46 19.11
C SER A 521 -40.06 5.33 18.62
N VAL A 522 -39.92 5.48 17.30
CA VAL A 522 -38.93 6.32 16.61
C VAL A 522 -39.29 7.79 16.78
N PHE A 523 -40.56 8.17 16.58
CA PHE A 523 -41.02 9.56 16.77
C PHE A 523 -40.86 10.05 18.20
N LYS A 524 -41.14 9.19 19.20
CA LYS A 524 -40.83 9.49 20.61
C LYS A 524 -39.34 9.76 20.83
N TYR A 525 -38.48 9.05 20.10
CA TYR A 525 -37.03 9.24 20.17
C TYR A 525 -36.59 10.54 19.51
N TYR A 526 -37.13 10.90 18.34
CA TYR A 526 -36.88 12.20 17.71
C TYR A 526 -37.29 13.38 18.59
N HIS A 527 -38.46 13.29 19.23
CA HIS A 527 -38.89 14.33 20.17
C HIS A 527 -37.89 14.51 21.32
N LYS A 528 -37.39 13.41 21.89
CA LYS A 528 -36.33 13.47 22.93
C LYS A 528 -35.05 14.09 22.38
N LEU A 529 -34.63 13.70 21.17
CA LEU A 529 -33.42 14.22 20.54
C LEU A 529 -33.51 15.72 20.26
N GLY A 530 -34.66 16.22 19.79
CA GLY A 530 -34.87 17.64 19.51
C GLY A 530 -34.79 18.56 20.73
N GLN A 531 -34.71 18.01 21.95
CA GLN A 531 -34.43 18.77 23.18
C GLN A 531 -32.95 19.11 23.33
N ASN A 532 -32.05 18.41 22.61
CA ASN A 532 -30.63 18.71 22.61
C ASN A 532 -30.37 19.85 21.61
N PRO A 533 -29.73 20.98 22.02
CA PRO A 533 -29.51 22.13 21.14
C PRO A 533 -28.60 21.84 19.94
N ARG A 534 -27.83 20.74 19.99
CA ARG A 534 -27.00 20.28 18.86
C ARG A 534 -27.78 19.46 17.84
N VAL A 535 -29.02 19.04 18.10
CA VAL A 535 -29.75 18.12 17.23
C VAL A 535 -30.98 18.81 16.62
N ARG A 536 -31.10 18.72 15.30
CA ARG A 536 -32.26 19.16 14.53
C ARG A 536 -32.85 17.97 13.78
N ILE A 537 -34.18 17.86 13.82
CA ILE A 537 -34.91 16.85 13.06
C ILE A 537 -35.50 17.53 11.82
N LEU A 538 -35.14 17.03 10.64
CA LEU A 538 -35.69 17.44 9.36
C LEU A 538 -36.64 16.36 8.85
N THR A 539 -37.64 16.73 8.05
CA THR A 539 -38.59 15.77 7.48
C THR A 539 -38.46 15.74 5.95
N TRP A 540 -38.39 14.54 5.38
CA TRP A 540 -38.46 14.26 3.95
C TRP A 540 -39.62 13.31 3.66
N ASN A 541 -40.68 13.85 3.07
CA ASN A 541 -41.94 13.14 2.81
C ASN A 541 -42.06 12.53 1.40
N LYS A 542 -40.95 12.45 0.65
CA LYS A 542 -40.90 11.81 -0.68
C LYS A 542 -40.36 10.37 -0.56
N PRO A 543 -40.44 9.53 -1.62
CA PRO A 543 -39.80 8.23 -1.63
C PRO A 543 -38.31 8.31 -1.26
N PHE A 544 -37.79 7.23 -0.67
CA PHE A 544 -36.39 7.17 -0.29
C PHE A 544 -35.49 7.28 -1.53
N ASN A 545 -34.59 8.26 -1.49
CA ASN A 545 -33.49 8.42 -2.41
C ASN A 545 -32.32 8.98 -1.60
N PHE A 546 -31.25 8.20 -1.45
CA PHE A 546 -30.13 8.56 -0.60
C PHE A 546 -29.52 9.90 -1.03
N SER A 547 -29.29 10.07 -2.33
CA SER A 547 -28.73 11.27 -2.91
C SER A 547 -29.64 12.48 -2.67
N ALA A 548 -30.93 12.37 -2.98
CA ALA A 548 -31.87 13.50 -2.83
C ALA A 548 -32.08 13.91 -1.36
N ILE A 549 -32.16 12.94 -0.44
CA ILE A 549 -32.31 13.20 0.99
C ILE A 549 -31.09 13.94 1.55
N ASN A 550 -29.89 13.50 1.18
CA ASN A 550 -28.65 14.15 1.60
C ASN A 550 -28.50 15.54 0.98
N ASN A 551 -28.88 15.73 -0.30
CA ASN A 551 -28.89 17.04 -0.96
C ASN A 551 -29.82 18.03 -0.23
N TYR A 552 -31.03 17.59 0.12
CA TYR A 552 -31.99 18.39 0.87
C TYR A 552 -31.42 18.84 2.23
N ALA A 553 -30.88 17.90 3.00
CA ALA A 553 -30.31 18.20 4.31
C ALA A 553 -29.04 19.08 4.23
N ALA A 554 -28.22 18.91 3.19
CA ALA A 554 -27.08 19.78 2.92
C ALA A 554 -27.53 21.23 2.62
N GLY A 555 -28.70 21.42 1.99
CA GLY A 555 -29.32 22.74 1.84
C GLY A 555 -29.64 23.39 3.19
N GLU A 556 -30.17 22.62 4.14
CA GLU A 556 -30.58 23.05 5.48
C GLU A 556 -29.43 23.19 6.50
N ALA A 557 -28.25 22.70 6.14
CA ALA A 557 -27.04 22.75 6.96
C ALA A 557 -26.52 24.18 7.11
N LYS A 558 -26.17 24.57 8.34
CA LYS A 558 -25.73 25.94 8.64
C LYS A 558 -24.21 26.11 8.58
N ASN A 559 -23.47 25.01 8.65
CA ASN A 559 -22.04 25.04 8.83
C ASN A 559 -21.27 24.88 7.51
N PRO A 560 -20.01 25.36 7.46
CA PRO A 560 -19.17 25.27 6.27
C PRO A 560 -18.70 23.85 5.94
N LEU A 561 -18.61 22.96 6.94
CA LEU A 561 -18.28 21.55 6.72
C LEU A 561 -19.55 20.70 6.78
N LEU A 562 -19.75 19.86 5.77
CA LEU A 562 -20.77 18.83 5.72
C LEU A 562 -20.13 17.48 6.05
N LEU A 563 -20.79 16.68 6.89
CA LEU A 563 -20.39 15.32 7.20
C LEU A 563 -21.56 14.36 6.96
N PHE A 564 -21.52 13.62 5.87
CA PHE A 564 -22.53 12.59 5.58
C PHE A 564 -22.21 11.33 6.38
N LEU A 565 -23.19 10.82 7.12
CA LEU A 565 -23.02 9.70 8.03
C LEU A 565 -24.24 8.77 8.02
N ASN A 566 -24.01 7.47 7.86
CA ASN A 566 -25.10 6.50 7.98
C ASN A 566 -25.61 6.39 9.42
N ASN A 567 -26.88 5.99 9.58
CA ASN A 567 -27.52 5.84 10.89
C ASN A 567 -27.04 4.62 11.70
N ASP A 568 -26.30 3.70 11.10
CA ASP A 568 -25.78 2.47 11.69
C ASP A 568 -24.26 2.50 11.94
N MET A 569 -23.75 3.71 12.17
CA MET A 569 -22.36 3.96 12.54
C MET A 569 -22.16 3.97 14.06
N THR A 570 -20.95 3.74 14.54
CA THR A 570 -20.56 3.94 15.93
C THR A 570 -19.14 4.52 16.00
N VAL A 571 -19.02 5.70 16.59
CA VAL A 571 -17.74 6.40 16.77
C VAL A 571 -16.84 5.60 17.72
N ILE A 572 -15.56 5.43 17.35
CA ILE A 572 -14.56 4.78 18.21
C ILE A 572 -13.35 5.63 18.52
N SER A 573 -12.89 6.52 17.63
CA SER A 573 -11.89 7.55 17.98
C SER A 573 -12.57 8.87 18.39
N ALA A 574 -12.06 9.53 19.43
CA ALA A 574 -12.70 10.70 20.03
C ALA A 574 -12.53 11.96 19.17
N ASP A 575 -11.37 12.08 18.54
CA ASP A 575 -10.90 13.17 17.68
C ASP A 575 -11.20 12.94 16.19
N TRP A 576 -12.09 11.99 15.86
CA TRP A 576 -12.39 11.60 14.48
C TRP A 576 -12.81 12.77 13.57
N MET A 577 -13.54 13.75 14.10
CA MET A 577 -13.94 14.94 13.34
C MET A 577 -12.76 15.89 13.11
N GLU A 578 -11.88 16.06 14.09
CA GLU A 578 -10.64 16.84 13.97
C GLU A 578 -9.75 16.24 12.88
N GLN A 579 -9.55 14.92 12.91
CA GLN A 579 -8.75 14.17 11.93
C GLN A 579 -9.29 14.33 10.49
N MET A 580 -10.60 14.48 10.32
CA MET A 580 -11.20 14.75 9.00
C MET A 580 -11.17 16.25 8.65
N ALA A 581 -11.47 17.13 9.60
CA ALA A 581 -11.61 18.56 9.40
C ALA A 581 -10.27 19.23 9.06
N MET A 582 -9.17 18.81 9.69
CA MET A 582 -7.84 19.34 9.40
C MET A 582 -7.45 19.17 7.93
N HIS A 583 -7.95 18.11 7.28
CA HIS A 583 -7.79 17.89 5.85
C HIS A 583 -8.87 18.58 5.02
N ALA A 584 -10.14 18.48 5.41
CA ALA A 584 -11.26 19.03 4.65
C ALA A 584 -11.24 20.56 4.56
N LEU A 585 -10.55 21.24 5.48
CA LEU A 585 -10.39 22.70 5.47
C LEU A 585 -9.30 23.19 4.48
N ARG A 586 -8.47 22.30 3.94
CA ARG A 586 -7.45 22.66 2.96
C ARG A 586 -8.07 22.99 1.60
N PRO A 587 -7.77 24.15 0.99
CA PRO A 587 -8.42 24.59 -0.25
C PRO A 587 -8.37 23.55 -1.38
N GLU A 588 -7.25 22.84 -1.53
CA GLU A 588 -7.04 21.84 -2.57
C GLU A 588 -7.75 20.50 -2.32
N VAL A 589 -8.26 20.25 -1.11
CA VAL A 589 -8.96 19.01 -0.75
C VAL A 589 -10.46 19.19 -0.90
N GLY A 590 -11.14 18.29 -1.60
CA GLY A 590 -12.58 18.34 -1.81
C GLY A 590 -13.40 17.37 -0.97
N ALA A 591 -12.84 16.21 -0.60
CA ALA A 591 -13.51 15.26 0.28
C ALA A 591 -12.52 14.44 1.12
N VAL A 592 -12.97 14.04 2.31
CA VAL A 592 -12.19 13.23 3.27
C VAL A 592 -13.04 12.07 3.79
N GLY A 593 -12.49 10.86 3.72
CA GLY A 593 -13.12 9.64 4.23
C GLY A 593 -12.44 9.07 5.47
N ALA A 594 -13.21 8.34 6.26
CA ALA A 594 -12.78 7.68 7.49
C ALA A 594 -12.40 6.21 7.29
N LYS A 595 -11.64 5.65 8.23
CA LYS A 595 -11.37 4.21 8.35
C LYS A 595 -12.57 3.51 8.98
N LEU A 596 -13.21 2.63 8.22
CA LEU A 596 -14.41 1.93 8.69
C LEU A 596 -14.15 0.45 8.92
N TYR A 597 -14.67 -0.05 10.04
CA TYR A 597 -14.57 -1.45 10.44
C TYR A 597 -15.93 -2.14 10.45
N TYR A 598 -15.90 -3.43 10.14
CA TYR A 598 -16.96 -4.35 10.52
C TYR A 598 -16.96 -4.60 12.05
N PRO A 599 -18.07 -5.09 12.62
CA PRO A 599 -18.16 -5.38 14.05
C PRO A 599 -17.19 -6.45 14.57
N ASP A 600 -16.53 -7.19 13.69
CA ASP A 600 -15.54 -8.22 14.00
C ASP A 600 -14.09 -7.71 13.88
N ASP A 601 -13.89 -6.39 13.89
CA ASP A 601 -12.60 -5.70 13.74
C ASP A 601 -11.90 -5.95 12.39
N THR A 602 -12.61 -6.45 11.39
CA THR A 602 -12.08 -6.49 10.02
C THR A 602 -12.34 -5.18 9.29
N LEU A 603 -11.43 -4.78 8.40
CA LEU A 603 -11.56 -3.55 7.64
C LEU A 603 -12.72 -3.64 6.64
N GLN A 604 -13.54 -2.60 6.59
CA GLN A 604 -14.59 -2.44 5.59
C GLN A 604 -14.23 -1.38 4.53
N HIS A 605 -13.61 -0.27 4.93
CA HIS A 605 -13.27 0.82 4.02
C HIS A 605 -11.89 1.39 4.29
N GLY A 606 -10.96 1.14 3.36
CA GLY A 606 -9.63 1.76 3.27
C GLY A 606 -9.48 2.73 2.09
N GLY A 607 -10.57 3.37 1.67
CA GLY A 607 -10.67 4.08 0.38
C GLY A 607 -11.43 3.28 -0.69
N ILE A 608 -11.89 3.95 -1.74
CA ILE A 608 -12.49 3.33 -2.93
C ILE A 608 -11.43 3.21 -4.02
N VAL A 609 -11.48 2.09 -4.76
CA VAL A 609 -10.67 1.84 -5.97
C VAL A 609 -11.62 1.55 -7.13
N LEU A 610 -11.41 2.17 -8.29
CA LEU A 610 -12.24 1.88 -9.46
C LEU A 610 -12.00 0.47 -10.01
N ARG A 611 -13.01 -0.06 -10.69
CA ARG A 611 -13.04 -1.36 -11.41
C ARG A 611 -12.89 -2.60 -10.54
N VAL A 612 -12.44 -2.48 -9.29
CA VAL A 612 -12.51 -3.55 -8.30
C VAL A 612 -13.97 -3.96 -8.12
N GLY A 613 -14.27 -5.25 -8.29
CA GLY A 613 -15.66 -5.73 -8.26
C GLY A 613 -16.55 -5.27 -9.44
N GLY A 614 -15.96 -4.71 -10.50
CA GLY A 614 -16.63 -4.29 -11.73
C GLY A 614 -16.66 -2.78 -11.95
N VAL A 615 -17.16 -2.03 -10.95
CA VAL A 615 -17.28 -0.55 -11.01
C VAL A 615 -16.34 0.13 -10.02
N ALA A 616 -16.47 -0.23 -8.75
CA ALA A 616 -15.70 0.34 -7.64
C ALA A 616 -15.79 -0.61 -6.45
N GLY A 617 -14.70 -0.74 -5.70
CA GLY A 617 -14.60 -1.58 -4.51
C GLY A 617 -13.85 -0.89 -3.37
N HIS A 618 -14.01 -1.41 -2.16
CA HIS A 618 -13.32 -0.88 -0.98
C HIS A 618 -11.94 -1.54 -0.85
N SER A 619 -10.91 -0.72 -0.74
CA SER A 619 -9.52 -1.14 -0.56
C SER A 619 -9.32 -1.97 0.72
N HIS A 620 -8.51 -3.04 0.65
CA HIS A 620 -8.10 -3.91 1.77
C HIS A 620 -9.25 -4.53 2.58
N LYS A 621 -10.42 -4.70 1.96
CA LYS A 621 -11.60 -5.24 2.62
C LYS A 621 -11.30 -6.60 3.28
N PHE A 622 -11.84 -6.79 4.50
CA PHE A 622 -11.68 -7.97 5.34
C PHE A 622 -10.29 -8.22 5.95
N THR A 623 -9.34 -7.31 5.76
CA THR A 623 -8.06 -7.37 6.47
C THR A 623 -8.24 -7.09 7.96
N SER A 624 -7.27 -7.54 8.77
CA SER A 624 -7.27 -7.28 10.21
C SER A 624 -7.15 -5.78 10.52
N ARG A 625 -7.66 -5.35 11.67
CA ARG A 625 -7.50 -3.99 12.18
C ARG A 625 -6.04 -3.52 12.24
N ASP A 626 -5.15 -4.42 12.62
CA ASP A 626 -3.74 -4.14 12.83
C ASP A 626 -2.92 -4.16 11.54
N GLU A 627 -3.51 -4.63 10.44
CA GLU A 627 -2.87 -4.75 9.14
C GLU A 627 -2.28 -3.41 8.70
N VAL A 628 -1.04 -3.43 8.24
CA VAL A 628 -0.34 -2.26 7.71
C VAL A 628 -0.81 -1.93 6.29
N GLY A 629 -1.19 -2.97 5.54
CA GLY A 629 -1.65 -2.86 4.16
C GLY A 629 -0.50 -2.63 3.17
N ALA A 630 -0.83 -2.72 1.88
CA ALA A 630 0.12 -2.43 0.79
C ALA A 630 0.70 -1.02 0.97
N PHE A 631 2.03 -0.90 0.93
CA PHE A 631 2.78 0.35 1.12
C PHE A 631 2.46 1.12 2.41
N ALA A 632 2.01 0.41 3.45
CA ALA A 632 1.54 1.01 4.69
C ALA A 632 0.31 1.92 4.58
N ARG A 633 -0.45 1.80 3.48
CA ARG A 633 -1.63 2.64 3.20
C ARG A 633 -2.69 2.63 4.29
N LEU A 634 -2.79 1.56 5.11
CA LEU A 634 -3.76 1.51 6.21
C LEU A 634 -3.31 2.23 7.49
N LYS A 635 -2.11 2.82 7.48
CA LYS A 635 -1.50 3.56 8.58
C LYS A 635 -1.11 5.00 8.21
N LEU A 636 -1.37 5.43 6.98
CA LEU A 636 -1.04 6.78 6.50
C LEU A 636 -2.21 7.45 5.78
N VAL A 637 -2.25 8.78 5.83
CA VAL A 637 -3.13 9.60 4.99
C VAL A 637 -2.65 9.51 3.56
N HIS A 638 -3.58 9.28 2.62
CA HIS A 638 -3.23 9.21 1.20
C HIS A 638 -4.38 9.65 0.30
N ASN A 639 -4.02 10.04 -0.92
CA ASN A 639 -5.00 10.34 -1.96
C ASN A 639 -5.66 9.03 -2.46
N VAL A 640 -6.96 9.09 -2.69
CA VAL A 640 -7.78 8.02 -3.24
C VAL A 640 -8.74 8.61 -4.25
N ILE A 641 -9.23 7.81 -5.20
CA ILE A 641 -10.18 8.32 -6.20
C ILE A 641 -11.54 8.66 -5.58
N GLY A 642 -11.87 8.01 -4.47
CA GLY A 642 -13.12 8.21 -3.77
C GLY A 642 -13.15 7.63 -2.37
N VAL A 643 -14.13 8.08 -1.60
CA VAL A 643 -14.44 7.63 -0.24
C VAL A 643 -15.94 7.42 -0.11
N THR A 644 -16.36 6.58 0.85
CA THR A 644 -17.79 6.25 0.96
C THR A 644 -18.59 7.30 1.72
N ALA A 645 -19.81 7.58 1.27
CA ALA A 645 -20.73 8.46 1.99
C ALA A 645 -21.29 7.87 3.29
N ALA A 646 -20.89 6.65 3.68
CA ALA A 646 -21.15 6.14 5.02
C ALA A 646 -20.46 6.98 6.12
N CYS A 647 -19.33 7.62 5.78
CA CYS A 647 -18.68 8.67 6.57
C CYS A 647 -17.78 9.51 5.65
N LEU A 648 -18.31 10.62 5.13
CA LEU A 648 -17.63 11.52 4.18
C LEU A 648 -17.75 12.96 4.65
N MET A 649 -16.61 13.66 4.81
CA MET A 649 -16.56 15.09 5.10
C MET A 649 -16.17 15.89 3.85
N THR A 650 -16.85 17.01 3.61
CA THR A 650 -16.54 17.93 2.50
C THR A 650 -16.93 19.36 2.88
N ARG A 651 -16.31 20.37 2.25
CA ARG A 651 -16.79 21.75 2.37
C ARG A 651 -18.11 21.90 1.63
N LYS A 652 -19.05 22.64 2.23
CA LYS A 652 -20.37 22.90 1.63
C LYS A 652 -20.26 23.53 0.25
N GLU A 653 -19.32 24.46 0.07
CA GLU A 653 -19.06 25.12 -1.22
C GLU A 653 -18.59 24.13 -2.29
N VAL A 654 -17.66 23.21 -1.95
CA VAL A 654 -17.15 22.20 -2.89
C VAL A 654 -18.23 21.20 -3.25
N PHE A 655 -19.03 20.78 -2.27
CA PHE A 655 -20.18 19.91 -2.52
C PHE A 655 -21.17 20.54 -3.50
N GLN A 656 -21.43 21.84 -3.36
CA GLN A 656 -22.31 22.61 -4.27
C GLN A 656 -21.68 22.80 -5.65
N GLU A 657 -20.39 23.13 -5.70
CA GLU A 657 -19.63 23.30 -6.94
C GLU A 657 -19.58 22.01 -7.76
N ALA A 658 -19.40 20.86 -7.10
CA ALA A 658 -19.45 19.53 -7.71
C ALA A 658 -20.85 19.10 -8.17
N GLY A 659 -21.88 19.94 -7.97
CA GLY A 659 -23.26 19.63 -8.33
C GLY A 659 -23.94 18.62 -7.40
N CYS A 660 -23.56 18.60 -6.12
CA CYS A 660 -24.13 17.78 -5.05
C CYS A 660 -24.13 16.26 -5.37
N PHE A 661 -24.93 15.43 -4.70
CA PHE A 661 -25.14 14.05 -5.15
C PHE A 661 -26.05 14.02 -6.38
N ASP A 662 -25.73 13.17 -7.36
CA ASP A 662 -26.60 12.96 -8.52
C ASP A 662 -27.76 12.02 -8.14
N GLU A 663 -28.97 12.57 -8.15
CA GLU A 663 -30.20 11.90 -7.71
C GLU A 663 -30.60 10.70 -8.59
N GLN A 664 -29.95 10.50 -9.74
CA GLN A 664 -30.11 9.30 -10.56
C GLN A 664 -29.46 8.07 -9.94
N PHE A 665 -28.48 8.25 -9.04
CA PHE A 665 -27.88 7.22 -8.19
C PHE A 665 -28.64 7.20 -6.87
N VAL A 666 -29.75 6.47 -6.85
CA VAL A 666 -30.69 6.41 -5.73
C VAL A 666 -30.05 5.76 -4.51
N LEU A 667 -29.20 4.74 -4.71
CA LEU A 667 -28.64 3.96 -3.61
C LEU A 667 -27.16 3.57 -3.77
N ALA A 668 -26.73 3.13 -4.95
CA ALA A 668 -25.35 2.73 -5.20
C ALA A 668 -24.60 3.77 -6.04
N TYR A 669 -23.27 3.84 -5.83
CA TYR A 669 -22.33 4.66 -6.60
C TYR A 669 -22.52 6.18 -6.51
N ASN A 670 -23.40 6.68 -5.64
CA ASN A 670 -23.58 8.12 -5.43
C ASN A 670 -22.31 8.80 -4.86
N ASP A 671 -21.62 8.12 -3.96
CA ASP A 671 -20.36 8.55 -3.35
C ASP A 671 -19.21 8.50 -4.34
N VAL A 672 -19.15 7.45 -5.17
CA VAL A 672 -18.21 7.35 -6.29
C VAL A 672 -18.45 8.49 -7.29
N ASP A 673 -19.70 8.74 -7.70
CA ASP A 673 -20.06 9.84 -8.62
C ASP A 673 -19.64 11.20 -8.05
N LEU A 674 -19.96 11.48 -6.79
CA LEU A 674 -19.57 12.72 -6.13
C LEU A 674 -18.04 12.91 -6.13
N CYS A 675 -17.30 11.88 -5.72
CA CYS A 675 -15.84 11.95 -5.66
C CYS A 675 -15.22 12.16 -7.06
N LEU A 676 -15.78 11.55 -8.12
CA LEU A 676 -15.29 11.77 -9.48
C LEU A 676 -15.58 13.17 -9.99
N LYS A 677 -16.72 13.77 -9.64
CA LYS A 677 -17.02 15.19 -9.94
C LYS A 677 -16.06 16.12 -9.20
N ILE A 678 -15.77 15.83 -7.94
CA ILE A 678 -14.79 16.59 -7.14
C ILE A 678 -13.40 16.52 -7.80
N ASN A 679 -12.95 15.33 -8.23
CA ASN A 679 -11.69 15.18 -8.96
C ASN A 679 -11.67 15.94 -10.30
N GLN A 680 -12.78 15.97 -11.05
CA GLN A 680 -12.86 16.72 -12.31
C GLN A 680 -12.73 18.25 -12.12
N LEU A 681 -13.08 18.77 -10.95
CA LEU A 681 -12.88 20.17 -10.58
C LEU A 681 -11.43 20.46 -10.14
N GLY A 682 -10.56 19.45 -10.09
CA GLY A 682 -9.16 19.59 -9.68
C GLY A 682 -8.91 19.45 -8.18
N TYR A 683 -9.94 19.12 -7.38
CA TYR A 683 -9.78 18.87 -5.95
C TYR A 683 -9.29 17.44 -5.67
N LEU A 684 -8.53 17.31 -4.58
CA LEU A 684 -8.04 16.04 -4.07
C LEU A 684 -9.09 15.35 -3.19
N VAL A 685 -9.15 14.03 -3.23
CA VAL A 685 -9.93 13.22 -2.29
C VAL A 685 -8.97 12.41 -1.42
N LEU A 686 -9.18 12.47 -0.10
CA LEU A 686 -8.28 11.86 0.88
C LEU A 686 -8.99 10.81 1.72
N TRP A 687 -8.24 9.80 2.13
CA TRP A 687 -8.66 8.88 3.18
C TRP A 687 -7.70 9.01 4.37
N THR A 688 -8.25 9.12 5.58
CA THR A 688 -7.45 9.18 6.81
C THR A 688 -7.63 7.90 7.65
N PRO A 689 -6.52 7.29 8.11
CA PRO A 689 -6.59 6.12 9.01
C PRO A 689 -6.97 6.49 10.44
N PHE A 690 -6.98 7.78 10.79
CA PHE A 690 -7.09 8.27 12.18
C PHE A 690 -8.52 8.61 12.61
N ALA A 691 -9.45 8.75 11.65
CA ALA A 691 -10.88 8.79 11.92
C ALA A 691 -11.45 7.37 11.85
N GLU A 692 -11.70 6.75 13.00
CA GLU A 692 -12.11 5.34 13.08
C GLU A 692 -13.56 5.21 13.57
N LEU A 693 -14.35 4.41 12.83
CA LEU A 693 -15.75 4.09 13.17
C LEU A 693 -16.07 2.62 12.87
N TYR A 694 -17.00 2.04 13.62
CA TYR A 694 -17.68 0.80 13.20
C TYR A 694 -18.87 1.13 12.31
N HIS A 695 -19.05 0.37 11.24
CA HIS A 695 -20.22 0.39 10.38
C HIS A 695 -20.92 -0.96 10.45
N PHE A 696 -22.16 -0.98 10.94
CA PHE A 696 -22.93 -2.21 11.11
C PHE A 696 -23.68 -2.62 9.83
N GLU A 697 -23.02 -2.41 8.68
CA GLU A 697 -23.53 -2.51 7.31
C GLU A 697 -24.60 -3.60 7.11
N SER A 698 -25.63 -3.25 6.34
CA SER A 698 -26.74 -4.14 5.96
C SER A 698 -27.63 -4.62 7.10
N LYS A 699 -27.46 -4.16 8.36
CA LYS A 699 -28.41 -4.45 9.45
C LYS A 699 -29.77 -3.79 9.26
N THR A 700 -29.81 -2.61 8.65
CA THR A 700 -31.05 -1.87 8.37
C THR A 700 -31.58 -2.15 6.95
N ARG A 701 -30.69 -2.53 6.02
CA ARG A 701 -30.96 -2.63 4.57
C ARG A 701 -31.22 -4.05 4.05
N GLY A 702 -30.57 -5.08 4.60
CA GLY A 702 -30.46 -6.40 3.96
C GLY A 702 -29.62 -6.38 2.67
N TYR A 703 -29.34 -7.55 2.10
CA TYR A 703 -28.63 -7.67 0.81
C TYR A 703 -29.59 -7.43 -0.37
N GLU A 704 -29.07 -7.02 -1.54
CA GLU A 704 -29.85 -6.95 -2.79
C GLU A 704 -30.33 -8.37 -3.16
N GLN A 705 -31.57 -8.69 -2.81
CA GLN A 705 -32.14 -10.04 -2.94
C GLN A 705 -33.39 -10.08 -3.81
N SER A 706 -34.16 -8.97 -3.90
CA SER A 706 -35.35 -8.90 -4.75
C SER A 706 -35.00 -8.63 -6.22
N PRO A 707 -35.84 -9.06 -7.19
CA PRO A 707 -35.66 -8.72 -8.60
C PRO A 707 -35.57 -7.21 -8.86
N GLU A 708 -36.37 -6.41 -8.17
CA GLU A 708 -36.41 -4.95 -8.30
C GLU A 708 -35.11 -4.30 -7.78
N GLN A 709 -34.60 -4.80 -6.66
CA GLN A 709 -33.32 -4.41 -6.07
C GLN A 709 -32.15 -4.67 -7.03
N LEU A 710 -32.08 -5.90 -7.56
CA LEU A 710 -31.07 -6.29 -8.55
C LEU A 710 -31.19 -5.48 -9.85
N ALA A 711 -32.40 -5.23 -10.33
CA ALA A 711 -32.64 -4.42 -11.54
C ALA A 711 -32.21 -2.96 -11.35
N ARG A 712 -32.54 -2.34 -10.20
CA ARG A 712 -32.06 -1.01 -9.85
C ARG A 712 -30.53 -0.95 -9.81
N PHE A 713 -29.90 -1.89 -9.08
CA PHE A 713 -28.43 -1.93 -8.97
C PHE A 713 -27.76 -2.09 -10.34
N ALA A 714 -28.30 -2.96 -11.20
CA ALA A 714 -27.82 -3.11 -12.57
C ALA A 714 -28.00 -1.82 -13.40
N GLY A 715 -29.13 -1.12 -13.24
CA GLY A 715 -29.40 0.15 -13.89
C GLY A 715 -28.48 1.28 -13.43
N GLU A 716 -28.23 1.42 -12.13
CA GLU A 716 -27.26 2.38 -11.58
C GLU A 716 -25.85 2.09 -12.06
N ARG A 717 -25.45 0.81 -12.10
CA ARG A 717 -24.18 0.40 -12.70
C ARG A 717 -24.08 0.83 -14.18
N GLN A 718 -25.12 0.64 -14.97
CA GLN A 718 -25.12 1.06 -16.38
C GLN A 718 -24.99 2.58 -16.53
N LYS A 719 -25.71 3.36 -15.71
CA LYS A 719 -25.57 4.82 -15.66
C LYS A 719 -24.14 5.24 -15.34
N TRP A 720 -23.52 4.59 -14.34
CA TRP A 720 -22.13 4.86 -13.99
C TRP A 720 -21.19 4.59 -15.17
N TYR A 721 -21.32 3.44 -15.84
CA TYR A 721 -20.49 3.14 -17.02
C TYR A 721 -20.66 4.17 -18.14
N ALA A 722 -21.91 4.56 -18.42
CA ALA A 722 -22.21 5.55 -19.46
C ALA A 722 -21.62 6.94 -19.14
N LYS A 723 -21.58 7.31 -17.85
CA LYS A 723 -21.11 8.63 -17.40
C LYS A 723 -19.59 8.68 -17.24
N TRP A 724 -18.97 7.66 -16.65
CA TRP A 724 -17.61 7.75 -16.11
C TRP A 724 -16.57 6.87 -16.76
N HIS A 725 -16.94 5.74 -17.38
CA HIS A 725 -15.95 4.75 -17.81
C HIS A 725 -14.97 5.25 -18.87
N ALA A 726 -15.44 6.09 -19.79
CA ALA A 726 -14.60 6.68 -20.83
C ALA A 726 -13.67 7.78 -20.27
N ILE A 727 -14.10 8.47 -19.21
CA ILE A 727 -13.38 9.57 -18.57
C ILE A 727 -12.31 9.02 -17.62
N TYR A 728 -12.64 7.97 -16.86
CA TYR A 728 -11.76 7.29 -15.92
C TYR A 728 -11.56 5.81 -16.33
N PRO A 729 -10.77 5.55 -17.39
CA PRO A 729 -10.47 4.19 -17.83
C PRO A 729 -9.57 3.42 -16.83
N PHE A 730 -8.86 4.16 -15.97
CA PHE A 730 -8.03 3.68 -14.88
C PHE A 730 -8.17 4.60 -13.66
N ASP A 731 -7.76 4.10 -12.50
CA ASP A 731 -7.70 4.83 -11.25
C ASP A 731 -6.27 5.36 -11.06
N PRO A 732 -6.05 6.69 -10.96
CA PRO A 732 -4.70 7.25 -10.83
C PRO A 732 -4.03 6.87 -9.51
N TYR A 733 -4.77 6.50 -8.46
CA TYR A 733 -4.21 6.17 -7.16
C TYR A 733 -4.07 4.66 -6.93
N TYR A 734 -4.33 3.84 -7.97
CA TYR A 734 -4.23 2.38 -7.96
C TYR A 734 -3.51 1.88 -9.21
N ASN A 735 -2.33 1.30 -9.02
CA ASN A 735 -1.46 0.88 -10.11
C ASN A 735 -2.11 -0.19 -11.00
N ARG A 736 -1.89 -0.09 -12.31
CA ARG A 736 -2.56 -0.94 -13.32
C ARG A 736 -2.06 -2.38 -13.35
N ASN A 737 -0.90 -2.64 -12.75
CA ASN A 737 -0.34 -3.98 -12.58
C ASN A 737 -0.92 -4.72 -11.38
N LEU A 738 -1.90 -4.13 -10.67
CA LEU A 738 -2.59 -4.75 -9.54
C LEU A 738 -3.96 -5.31 -9.96
N THR A 739 -4.43 -6.33 -9.24
CA THR A 739 -5.64 -7.06 -9.60
C THR A 739 -6.93 -6.26 -9.34
N HIS A 740 -7.79 -6.16 -10.36
CA HIS A 740 -9.15 -5.65 -10.17
C HIS A 740 -10.15 -6.73 -9.68
N THR A 741 -9.68 -7.96 -9.44
CA THR A 741 -10.55 -9.07 -9.02
C THR A 741 -10.63 -9.28 -7.52
N ARG A 742 -9.73 -8.64 -6.76
CA ARG A 742 -9.60 -8.77 -5.30
C ARG A 742 -9.27 -7.42 -4.70
N GLU A 743 -9.60 -7.26 -3.42
CA GLU A 743 -9.33 -6.06 -2.64
C GLU A 743 -7.94 -6.07 -1.95
N ASP A 744 -7.03 -7.00 -2.32
CA ASP A 744 -5.81 -7.33 -1.57
C ASP A 744 -4.51 -6.73 -2.13
N TYR A 745 -4.58 -5.94 -3.20
CA TYR A 745 -3.40 -5.34 -3.87
C TYR A 745 -2.39 -6.39 -4.36
N SER A 746 -2.83 -7.63 -4.61
CA SER A 746 -1.98 -8.60 -5.28
C SER A 746 -1.73 -8.22 -6.73
N VAL A 747 -0.56 -8.61 -7.24
CA VAL A 747 -0.16 -8.41 -8.63
C VAL A 747 -1.16 -9.08 -9.56
N ASP A 748 -1.60 -8.37 -10.61
CA ASP A 748 -2.29 -8.98 -11.74
C ASP A 748 -1.24 -9.64 -12.64
N PRO A 749 -1.20 -10.98 -12.76
CA PRO A 749 -0.18 -11.63 -13.57
C PRO A 749 -0.31 -11.37 -15.10
N GLY A 750 -1.39 -10.80 -15.64
CA GLY A 750 -1.59 -10.59 -17.10
C GLY A 750 -1.06 -9.24 -17.66
N LYS A 751 -0.67 -9.08 -18.95
CA LYS A 751 -1.11 -9.76 -20.21
C LYS A 751 -0.06 -9.84 -21.35
N LYS A 752 0.05 -11.01 -22.02
CA LYS A 752 0.10 -11.06 -23.50
C LYS A 752 -1.33 -11.04 -24.03
N GLY A 753 -1.78 -9.92 -24.60
CA GLY A 753 -3.06 -9.87 -25.34
C GLY A 753 -3.94 -8.61 -25.26
N ALA A 754 -3.50 -7.46 -24.74
CA ALA A 754 -4.32 -6.23 -24.86
C ALA A 754 -3.59 -4.88 -25.01
N SER A 755 -2.27 -4.77 -24.80
CA SER A 755 -1.55 -3.50 -25.00
C SER A 755 -0.97 -3.34 -26.41
N LEU A 756 -0.66 -4.43 -27.13
CA LEU A 756 -0.30 -4.35 -28.56
C LEU A 756 -1.45 -3.91 -29.47
N ARG A 757 -2.70 -3.88 -29.00
CA ARG A 757 -3.81 -3.41 -29.85
C ARG A 757 -3.90 -1.89 -29.92
N LYS A 758 -3.51 -1.13 -28.90
CA LYS A 758 -3.69 0.35 -28.99
C LYS A 758 -2.59 1.09 -29.73
N VAL A 759 -1.39 0.51 -29.83
CA VAL A 759 -0.29 1.11 -30.60
C VAL A 759 -0.17 0.50 -32.00
N ILE A 760 -0.78 -0.67 -32.27
CA ILE A 760 -0.81 -1.29 -33.60
C ILE A 760 -2.17 -1.12 -34.31
N GLU A 761 -3.30 -0.95 -33.61
CA GLU A 761 -4.59 -0.59 -34.25
C GLU A 761 -4.68 0.91 -34.59
N ALA A 762 -3.72 1.73 -34.16
CA ALA A 762 -3.60 3.14 -34.57
C ALA A 762 -3.01 3.30 -35.99
N ASP A 763 -2.27 2.29 -36.48
CA ASP A 763 -1.72 2.24 -37.85
C ASP A 763 -2.43 1.15 -38.64
N GLY A 764 -3.55 1.51 -39.27
CA GLY A 764 -4.48 0.60 -39.95
C GLY A 764 -3.85 -0.46 -40.86
N PHE A 765 -3.63 -1.64 -40.29
CA PHE A 765 -3.45 -2.90 -41.02
C PHE A 765 -4.34 -3.98 -40.40
N LEU A 766 -5.48 -4.18 -41.09
CA LEU A 766 -6.54 -5.20 -40.96
C LEU A 766 -7.68 -4.93 -39.97
#